data_AF-A0A1J4K2Q4-F1
#
_entry.id   AF-A0A1J4K2Q4-F1
#
_cell.length_a   1.000
_cell.length_b   1.000
_cell.length_c   1.000
_cell.angle_alpha   90.00
_cell.angle_beta   90.00
_cell.angle_gamma   90.00
#
_symmetry.space_group_name_H-M   'P 1'
#
loop_
_entity.id
_entity.type
_entity.pdbx_description
1 polymer ?
#
loop_
_entity_poly.entity_id
_entity_poly.type
_entity_poly.pdbx_seq_one_letter_code
_entity_poly.pdbx_strand_id
1 'polypeptide(L)'
;MEEQFTSLIQKNAYKTHPIPYLLLQYLWIFFIGLLIVPFILFTKYQKVDIINSYHNTKEWNSSIDPILIGVISDLHISPFYPENGQSLIQIIHLLKNQINVEKIVCLGDLVENWGTNSTFRTAHQFEEDFIEYRNIIEKSYNLINPIKSMNSNTSNNDQNISFSQLENFLIEISGNHDEFSIEKYNSDNHYILKYSSFYQGKDEYKDYENFLISNFTYNDEIMFILLNLYHYPSPPARIGYFADLTREMLDIIEQKMNNLSNSNIQTRILLSHFPINYHNSWMKSSTKKTFQEILSSNNISLILSGHTHKHRTIHHNGTLEIISNSVMDNKAFGLLTIDNSRISFHNYSLNFDSDLYGAVTHPIPKHLLTKFTDFSEQCNEIRVIIFKKDPNLILNFSITNNSDIDSNRPVSLKGTLQFQRYINNQSSLYSSPLNLLNNCSVNNSTLDSGYDFFDGQFTLTFFGDWNYTMQFVVQNSVKLDKEMLENETNANIGICFINAIFWIVIIYILFPTKKCDPSYNFHGNIFVNIFGFIAIKDRIHKSIPKNILNIILWISFAPFIIPSIFLKVGGTYGFICTFGYFLQDVFVFDLWGLLFSSYFVFLVLLPSVLVFSIISLSISFIPYCIVSLFAIVIQLFLIIISIGIIVYQSTNFALAISSPFFGILPLILIALELRYFWFVIHIQMKTQSNEG
;
A
#
# COMPACT_ATOMS: atom_id res chain seq x y z
N MET A 1 11.64 51.95 -25.17
CA MET A 1 11.05 50.99 -24.20
C MET A 1 10.36 51.77 -23.09
N GLU A 2 11.04 52.75 -22.49
CA GLU A 2 10.51 53.61 -21.42
C GLU A 2 9.27 54.43 -21.84
N GLU A 3 9.30 55.15 -22.97
CA GLU A 3 8.12 55.90 -23.47
C GLU A 3 6.89 55.03 -23.79
N GLN A 4 7.09 53.84 -24.37
CA GLN A 4 6.00 52.88 -24.63
C GLN A 4 5.39 52.33 -23.33
N PHE A 5 6.16 52.34 -22.24
CA PHE A 5 5.73 51.85 -20.94
C PHE A 5 4.89 52.90 -20.21
N THR A 6 5.32 54.16 -20.22
CA THR A 6 4.61 55.29 -19.61
C THR A 6 3.24 55.52 -20.25
N SER A 7 3.10 55.37 -21.58
CA SER A 7 1.81 55.51 -22.26
C SER A 7 0.81 54.38 -21.92
N LEU A 8 1.30 53.23 -21.48
CA LEU A 8 0.49 52.05 -21.12
C LEU A 8 -0.11 52.17 -19.72
N ILE A 9 0.59 52.86 -18.81
CA ILE A 9 0.15 53.14 -17.44
C ILE A 9 -1.00 54.14 -17.42
N GLN A 10 -0.91 55.23 -18.21
CA GLN A 10 -1.94 56.28 -18.22
C GLN A 10 -3.28 55.86 -18.83
N LYS A 11 -3.31 54.85 -19.71
CA LYS A 11 -4.55 54.44 -20.42
C LYS A 11 -5.40 53.40 -19.69
N ASN A 12 -4.87 52.76 -18.65
CA ASN A 12 -5.46 51.56 -18.04
C ASN A 12 -5.81 51.70 -16.55
N ALA A 13 -5.95 52.93 -16.03
CA ALA A 13 -6.48 53.18 -14.69
C ALA A 13 -7.99 52.85 -14.63
N TYR A 14 -8.32 51.56 -14.69
CA TYR A 14 -9.68 51.03 -14.66
C TYR A 14 -10.28 51.16 -13.25
N LYS A 15 -11.48 51.77 -13.18
CA LYS A 15 -12.35 51.93 -11.99
C LYS A 15 -13.09 50.62 -11.61
N THR A 16 -12.40 49.49 -11.52
CA THR A 16 -13.03 48.21 -11.14
C THR A 16 -12.49 47.70 -9.82
N HIS A 17 -13.34 47.06 -9.00
CA HIS A 17 -12.94 46.41 -7.76
C HIS A 17 -11.84 45.36 -8.04
N PRO A 18 -10.59 45.61 -7.61
CA PRO A 18 -9.42 44.85 -8.07
C PRO A 18 -9.40 43.40 -7.57
N ILE A 19 -9.96 43.17 -6.39
CA ILE A 19 -9.84 41.89 -5.67
C ILE A 19 -10.74 40.80 -6.27
N PRO A 20 -12.06 41.00 -6.48
CA PRO A 20 -12.89 39.97 -7.11
C PRO A 20 -12.42 39.58 -8.51
N TYR A 21 -11.95 40.56 -9.30
CA TYR A 21 -11.40 40.30 -10.63
C TYR A 21 -10.12 39.46 -10.57
N LEU A 22 -9.24 39.74 -9.60
CA LEU A 22 -8.03 38.95 -9.35
C LEU A 22 -8.39 37.51 -8.94
N LEU A 23 -9.38 37.33 -8.06
CA LEU A 23 -9.81 36.00 -7.60
C LEU A 23 -10.44 35.18 -8.73
N LEU A 24 -11.28 35.79 -9.57
CA LEU A 24 -11.92 35.12 -10.70
C LEU A 24 -10.89 34.54 -11.69
N GLN A 25 -9.75 35.21 -11.88
CA GLN A 25 -8.70 34.75 -12.79
C GLN A 25 -7.96 33.48 -12.34
N TYR A 26 -8.17 33.03 -11.10
CA TYR A 26 -7.58 31.80 -10.58
C TYR A 26 -8.60 30.66 -10.47
N LEU A 27 -9.87 30.87 -10.84
CA LEU A 27 -10.90 29.83 -10.80
C LEU A 27 -10.55 28.59 -11.65
N TRP A 28 -9.80 28.77 -12.74
CA TRP A 28 -9.37 27.65 -13.57
C TRP A 28 -8.50 26.64 -12.80
N ILE A 29 -7.71 27.08 -11.82
CA ILE A 29 -6.90 26.19 -10.96
C ILE A 29 -7.84 25.27 -10.18
N PHE A 30 -8.91 25.82 -9.62
CA PHE A 30 -9.92 25.06 -8.90
C PHE A 30 -10.65 24.08 -9.83
N PHE A 31 -11.08 24.51 -11.02
CA PHE A 31 -11.77 23.63 -11.99
C PHE A 31 -10.89 22.47 -12.46
N ILE A 32 -9.61 22.72 -12.75
CA ILE A 32 -8.68 21.64 -13.10
C ILE A 32 -8.42 20.74 -11.88
N GLY A 33 -8.28 21.32 -10.69
CA GLY A 33 -8.12 20.55 -9.45
C GLY A 33 -9.30 19.61 -9.17
N LEU A 34 -10.53 20.02 -9.47
CA LEU A 34 -11.72 19.16 -9.33
C LEU A 34 -11.68 17.91 -10.21
N LEU A 35 -10.85 17.85 -11.26
CA LEU A 35 -10.65 16.65 -12.06
C LEU A 35 -9.98 15.52 -11.27
N ILE A 36 -9.44 15.78 -10.07
CA ILE A 36 -8.90 14.74 -9.17
C ILE A 36 -10.00 13.93 -8.49
N VAL A 37 -11.17 14.54 -8.30
CA VAL A 37 -12.26 13.97 -7.49
C VAL A 37 -12.68 12.59 -8.00
N PRO A 38 -12.85 12.34 -9.30
CA PRO A 38 -13.06 10.99 -9.83
C PRO A 38 -12.01 9.97 -9.38
N PHE A 39 -10.73 10.33 -9.39
CA PHE A 39 -9.64 9.40 -9.04
C PHE A 39 -9.62 9.04 -7.55
N ILE A 40 -10.11 9.95 -6.69
CA ILE A 40 -10.21 9.75 -5.25
C ILE A 40 -11.50 8.98 -4.89
N LEU A 41 -12.62 9.33 -5.52
CA LEU A 41 -13.92 8.78 -5.16
C LEU A 41 -14.25 7.44 -5.84
N PHE A 42 -13.72 7.19 -7.04
CA PHE A 42 -14.02 5.94 -7.75
C PHE A 42 -13.13 4.81 -7.26
N THR A 43 -13.76 3.91 -6.51
CA THR A 43 -13.18 2.62 -6.17
C THR A 43 -13.19 1.71 -7.40
N LYS A 44 -12.03 1.13 -7.73
CA LYS A 44 -11.94 0.11 -8.77
C LYS A 44 -12.42 -1.22 -8.23
N TYR A 45 -13.13 -1.95 -9.09
CA TYR A 45 -13.56 -3.31 -8.80
C TYR A 45 -13.13 -4.25 -9.92
N GLN A 46 -12.69 -5.45 -9.56
CA GLN A 46 -12.49 -6.53 -10.51
C GLN A 46 -13.64 -7.53 -10.47
N LYS A 47 -13.90 -8.15 -11.61
CA LYS A 47 -14.78 -9.32 -11.67
C LYS A 47 -13.93 -10.55 -11.41
N VAL A 48 -14.43 -11.45 -10.58
CA VAL A 48 -13.83 -12.76 -10.41
C VAL A 48 -14.41 -13.69 -11.47
N ASP A 49 -13.53 -14.48 -12.10
CA ASP A 49 -13.94 -15.54 -13.01
C ASP A 49 -14.76 -16.61 -12.28
N ILE A 50 -15.48 -17.43 -13.04
CA ILE A 50 -16.20 -18.55 -12.44
C ILE A 50 -15.18 -19.52 -11.86
N ILE A 51 -15.32 -19.81 -10.57
CA ILE A 51 -14.48 -20.77 -9.86
C ILE A 51 -15.20 -22.11 -9.92
N ASN A 52 -14.54 -23.14 -10.42
CA ASN A 52 -15.04 -24.51 -10.39
C ASN A 52 -14.61 -25.19 -9.09
N SER A 53 -15.47 -26.01 -8.52
CA SER A 53 -15.16 -26.81 -7.34
C SER A 53 -14.03 -27.77 -7.67
N TYR A 54 -13.05 -27.82 -6.78
CA TYR A 54 -11.99 -28.82 -6.84
C TYR A 54 -12.52 -30.12 -6.28
N HIS A 55 -12.45 -31.23 -7.02
CA HIS A 55 -12.78 -32.53 -6.44
C HIS A 55 -11.60 -33.01 -5.60
N ASN A 56 -11.72 -32.89 -4.28
CA ASN A 56 -10.65 -33.29 -3.39
C ASN A 56 -10.46 -34.81 -3.46
N THR A 57 -9.23 -35.25 -3.73
CA THR A 57 -8.90 -36.68 -3.78
C THR A 57 -8.83 -37.31 -2.39
N LYS A 58 -8.67 -36.51 -1.34
CA LYS A 58 -8.70 -36.98 0.04
C LYS A 58 -10.11 -36.89 0.59
N GLU A 59 -10.62 -38.04 1.02
CA GLU A 59 -11.87 -38.12 1.78
C GLU A 59 -11.76 -37.34 3.08
N TRP A 60 -12.88 -36.74 3.48
CA TRP A 60 -12.99 -36.03 4.75
C TRP A 60 -12.73 -36.95 5.94
N ASN A 61 -11.88 -36.51 6.86
CA ASN A 61 -11.55 -37.24 8.07
C ASN A 61 -11.81 -36.38 9.32
N SER A 62 -12.92 -36.67 10.00
CA SER A 62 -13.35 -35.99 11.23
C SER A 62 -12.40 -36.19 12.42
N SER A 63 -11.48 -37.17 12.37
CA SER A 63 -10.48 -37.40 13.40
C SER A 63 -9.26 -36.49 13.27
N ILE A 64 -9.05 -35.82 12.13
CA ILE A 64 -7.94 -34.88 11.94
C ILE A 64 -8.26 -33.55 12.63
N ASP A 65 -7.28 -33.04 13.37
CA ASP A 65 -7.33 -31.71 13.99
C ASP A 65 -6.96 -30.63 12.96
N PRO A 66 -7.69 -29.51 12.94
CA PRO A 66 -7.31 -28.38 12.08
C PRO A 66 -5.96 -27.80 12.50
N ILE A 67 -5.16 -27.41 11.51
CA ILE A 67 -3.91 -26.68 11.70
C ILE A 67 -4.21 -25.19 11.86
N LEU A 68 -3.55 -24.55 12.83
CA LEU A 68 -3.75 -23.13 13.16
C LEU A 68 -2.47 -22.33 12.93
N ILE A 69 -2.54 -21.30 12.07
CA ILE A 69 -1.43 -20.39 11.77
C ILE A 69 -1.86 -18.95 12.03
N GLY A 70 -1.13 -18.24 12.88
CA GLY A 70 -1.30 -16.80 13.07
C GLY A 70 -0.65 -16.03 11.94
N VAL A 71 -1.25 -14.92 11.52
CA VAL A 71 -0.72 -14.05 10.46
C VAL A 71 -0.69 -12.61 10.97
N ILE A 72 0.47 -11.97 10.86
CA ILE A 72 0.69 -10.57 11.25
C ILE A 72 1.43 -9.86 10.11
N SER A 73 1.28 -8.54 10.00
CA SER A 73 1.90 -7.74 8.95
C SER A 73 2.07 -6.30 9.41
N ASP A 74 3.00 -5.57 8.78
CA ASP A 74 3.14 -4.12 8.90
C ASP A 74 3.26 -3.70 10.37
N LEU A 75 4.34 -4.17 11.00
CA LEU A 75 4.61 -3.99 12.42
C LEU A 75 5.09 -2.58 12.72
N HIS A 76 5.93 -2.02 11.82
CA HIS A 76 6.51 -0.68 11.92
C HIS A 76 7.08 -0.39 13.32
N ILE A 77 7.92 -1.31 13.80
CA ILE A 77 8.55 -1.16 15.11
C ILE A 77 9.62 -0.06 15.06
N SER A 78 9.58 0.82 16.06
CA SER A 78 10.60 1.84 16.28
C SER A 78 10.53 2.35 17.73
N PRO A 79 11.65 2.81 18.32
CA PRO A 79 11.64 3.52 19.60
C PRO A 79 10.73 4.76 19.63
N PHE A 80 10.39 5.31 18.47
CA PHE A 80 9.49 6.48 18.37
C PHE A 80 8.00 6.14 18.47
N TYR A 81 7.63 4.85 18.31
CA TYR A 81 6.25 4.35 18.31
C TYR A 81 6.12 3.10 19.21
N PRO A 82 6.39 3.22 20.53
CA PRO A 82 6.42 2.07 21.44
C PRO A 82 5.08 1.32 21.56
N GLU A 83 3.96 1.97 21.23
CA GLU A 83 2.62 1.37 21.17
C GLU A 83 2.50 0.23 20.15
N ASN A 84 3.25 0.29 19.05
CA ASN A 84 3.28 -0.78 18.03
C ASN A 84 3.90 -2.04 18.64
N GLY A 85 5.02 -1.87 19.36
CA GLY A 85 5.67 -2.95 20.09
C GLY A 85 4.80 -3.57 21.18
N GLN A 86 4.07 -2.75 21.94
CA GLN A 86 3.11 -3.26 22.94
C GLN A 86 1.97 -4.06 22.30
N SER A 87 1.43 -3.58 21.18
CA SER A 87 0.37 -4.26 20.43
C SER A 87 0.87 -5.60 19.90
N LEU A 88 2.09 -5.64 19.36
CA LEU A 88 2.72 -6.88 18.89
C LEU A 88 2.91 -7.90 20.02
N ILE A 89 3.40 -7.48 21.19
CA ILE A 89 3.55 -8.37 22.37
C ILE A 89 2.20 -8.99 22.75
N GLN A 90 1.13 -8.18 22.79
CA GLN A 90 -0.20 -8.65 23.12
C GLN A 90 -0.74 -9.65 22.08
N ILE A 91 -0.56 -9.37 20.79
CA ILE A 91 -0.97 -10.25 19.69
C ILE A 91 -0.22 -11.58 19.76
N ILE A 92 1.12 -11.55 19.91
CA ILE A 92 1.92 -12.78 20.01
C ILE A 92 1.51 -13.59 21.23
N HIS A 93 1.30 -12.93 22.38
CA HIS A 93 0.81 -13.60 23.59
C HIS A 93 -0.57 -14.24 23.37
N LEU A 94 -1.51 -13.53 22.75
CA LEU A 94 -2.84 -14.05 22.41
C LEU A 94 -2.74 -15.28 21.49
N LEU A 95 -2.01 -15.15 20.38
CA LEU A 95 -1.81 -16.21 19.39
C LEU A 95 -1.19 -17.48 19.99
N LYS A 96 -0.18 -17.34 20.86
CA LYS A 96 0.53 -18.49 21.44
C LYS A 96 -0.10 -19.04 22.70
N ASN A 97 -0.58 -18.19 23.62
CA ASN A 97 -1.05 -18.65 24.94
C ASN A 97 -2.56 -18.86 25.02
N GLN A 98 -3.37 -18.19 24.20
CA GLN A 98 -4.83 -18.33 24.24
C GLN A 98 -5.38 -19.09 23.03
N ILE A 99 -4.88 -18.81 21.82
CA ILE A 99 -5.30 -19.52 20.60
C ILE A 99 -4.46 -20.80 20.41
N ASN A 100 -3.19 -20.73 20.82
CA ASN A 100 -2.19 -21.79 20.65
C ASN A 100 -2.00 -22.19 19.18
N VAL A 101 -1.70 -21.19 18.33
CA VAL A 101 -1.29 -21.41 16.94
C VAL A 101 0.04 -22.17 16.86
N GLU A 102 0.20 -22.98 15.82
CA GLU A 102 1.42 -23.76 15.56
C GLU A 102 2.57 -22.84 15.12
N LYS A 103 2.27 -21.95 14.16
CA LYS A 103 3.20 -20.97 13.60
C LYS A 103 2.56 -19.58 13.56
N ILE A 104 3.40 -18.56 13.57
CA ILE A 104 3.07 -17.17 13.27
C ILE A 104 3.85 -16.78 12.02
N VAL A 105 3.17 -16.21 11.04
CA VAL A 105 3.77 -15.67 9.83
C VAL A 105 3.72 -14.15 9.90
N CYS A 106 4.86 -13.50 9.67
CA CYS A 106 4.99 -12.06 9.60
C CYS A 106 5.31 -11.61 8.17
N LEU A 107 4.41 -10.82 7.58
CA LEU A 107 4.42 -10.45 6.16
C LEU A 107 5.22 -9.18 5.85
N GLY A 108 6.25 -8.86 6.65
CA GLY A 108 7.17 -7.75 6.42
C GLY A 108 6.77 -6.43 7.08
N ASP A 109 7.56 -5.40 6.78
CA ASP A 109 7.58 -4.09 7.44
C ASP A 109 7.73 -4.29 8.95
N LEU A 110 8.80 -5.00 9.32
CA LEU A 110 9.15 -5.31 10.70
C LEU A 110 9.47 -4.02 11.47
N VAL A 111 10.19 -3.11 10.82
CA VAL A 111 10.64 -1.84 11.39
C VAL A 111 10.13 -0.64 10.59
N GLU A 112 10.17 0.55 11.18
CA GLU A 112 9.72 1.78 10.53
C GLU A 112 10.81 2.45 9.68
N ASN A 113 12.06 2.47 10.14
CA ASN A 113 13.23 2.98 9.42
C ASN A 113 13.14 4.46 8.94
N TRP A 114 12.46 5.31 9.72
CA TRP A 114 12.48 6.77 9.55
C TRP A 114 13.42 7.51 10.50
N GLY A 115 13.83 6.89 11.61
CA GLY A 115 14.71 7.47 12.63
C GLY A 115 14.14 8.68 13.39
N THR A 116 12.87 9.03 13.18
CA THR A 116 12.16 10.11 13.88
C THR A 116 10.65 10.04 13.66
N ASN A 117 9.86 10.60 14.58
CA ASN A 117 8.43 10.84 14.41
C ASN A 117 8.10 12.21 13.77
N SER A 118 9.12 13.01 13.43
CA SER A 118 8.90 14.31 12.80
C SER A 118 8.45 14.18 11.34
N THR A 119 7.74 15.19 10.84
CA THR A 119 7.34 15.25 9.42
C THR A 119 8.54 15.30 8.46
N PHE A 120 9.66 15.86 8.92
CA PHE A 120 10.90 16.01 8.17
C PHE A 120 11.81 14.82 8.44
N ARG A 121 11.63 13.75 7.67
CA ARG A 121 12.29 12.46 7.88
C ARG A 121 12.90 11.93 6.59
N THR A 122 13.90 11.07 6.74
CA THR A 122 14.61 10.39 5.64
C THR A 122 14.51 8.90 5.83
N ALA A 123 14.30 8.15 4.75
CA ALA A 123 14.30 6.70 4.79
C ALA A 123 15.72 6.14 4.71
N HIS A 124 16.10 5.37 5.71
CA HIS A 124 17.40 4.70 5.78
C HIS A 124 17.31 3.51 6.75
N GLN A 125 18.30 2.62 6.69
CA GLN A 125 18.48 1.58 7.71
C GLN A 125 18.86 2.21 9.06
N PHE A 126 18.01 2.03 10.08
CA PHE A 126 18.28 2.40 11.47
C PHE A 126 18.41 1.13 12.31
N GLU A 127 19.62 0.83 12.77
CA GLU A 127 19.91 -0.39 13.53
C GLU A 127 19.11 -0.44 14.84
N GLU A 128 18.87 0.72 15.45
CA GLU A 128 18.09 0.85 16.68
C GLU A 128 16.65 0.35 16.54
N ASP A 129 16.02 0.53 15.37
CA ASP A 129 14.67 0.03 15.12
C ASP A 129 14.66 -1.51 15.09
N PHE A 130 15.68 -2.13 14.48
CA PHE A 130 15.84 -3.60 14.46
C PHE A 130 16.22 -4.19 15.81
N ILE A 131 17.04 -3.48 16.60
CA ILE A 131 17.34 -3.85 17.99
C ILE A 131 16.05 -3.84 18.81
N GLU A 132 15.22 -2.81 18.68
CA GLU A 132 13.95 -2.72 19.40
C GLU A 132 12.98 -3.83 18.98
N TYR A 133 12.85 -4.09 17.67
CA TYR A 133 12.11 -5.23 17.15
C TYR A 133 12.56 -6.55 17.80
N ARG A 134 13.87 -6.81 17.81
CA ARG A 134 14.43 -8.02 18.42
C ARG A 134 14.10 -8.11 19.91
N ASN A 135 14.25 -7.02 20.66
CA ASN A 135 13.92 -6.97 22.08
C ASN A 135 12.45 -7.32 22.33
N ILE A 136 11.54 -6.85 21.48
CA ILE A 136 10.11 -7.14 21.55
C ILE A 136 9.83 -8.63 21.29
N ILE A 137 10.48 -9.23 20.28
CA ILE A 137 10.33 -10.67 19.99
C ILE A 137 10.87 -11.53 21.14
N GLU A 138 12.06 -11.22 21.66
CA GLU A 138 12.65 -11.93 22.81
C GLU A 138 11.77 -11.80 24.06
N LYS A 139 11.26 -10.60 24.34
CA LYS A 139 10.31 -10.36 25.43
C LYS A 139 9.03 -11.17 25.26
N SER A 140 8.47 -11.21 24.06
CA SER A 140 7.26 -11.98 23.76
C SER A 140 7.49 -13.47 23.98
N TYR A 141 8.63 -14.00 23.54
CA TYR A 141 8.98 -15.40 23.76
C TYR A 141 9.13 -15.74 25.25
N ASN A 142 9.77 -14.87 26.04
CA ASN A 142 9.92 -15.06 27.48
C ASN A 142 8.58 -15.08 28.21
N LEU A 143 7.61 -14.26 27.78
CA LEU A 143 6.24 -14.28 28.31
C LEU A 143 5.50 -15.59 28.00
N ILE A 144 5.79 -16.20 26.85
CA ILE A 144 5.19 -17.49 26.44
C ILE A 144 5.85 -18.67 27.18
N ASN A 145 7.14 -18.57 27.55
CA ASN A 145 7.92 -19.67 28.11
C ASN A 145 8.59 -19.35 29.47
N PRO A 146 7.82 -19.04 30.54
CA PRO A 146 8.36 -18.55 31.81
C PRO A 146 9.24 -19.56 32.58
N ILE A 147 9.07 -20.87 32.35
CA ILE A 147 9.82 -21.91 33.09
C ILE A 147 11.30 -21.95 32.66
N LYS A 148 11.62 -21.57 31.42
CA LYS A 148 13.02 -21.48 30.96
C LYS A 148 13.76 -20.27 31.53
N SER A 149 13.07 -19.18 31.85
CA SER A 149 13.69 -17.96 32.39
C SER A 149 14.02 -18.04 33.88
N MET A 150 13.40 -18.95 34.64
CA MET A 150 13.70 -19.13 36.08
C MET A 150 14.95 -19.96 36.38
N ASN A 151 15.38 -20.83 35.46
CA ASN A 151 16.56 -21.69 35.65
C ASN A 151 17.89 -21.04 35.24
N SER A 152 17.88 -19.78 34.80
CA SER A 152 19.06 -19.06 34.28
C SER A 152 19.67 -18.05 35.26
N ASN A 153 19.66 -18.33 36.57
CA ASN A 153 20.30 -17.51 37.61
C ASN A 153 21.86 -17.57 37.61
N THR A 154 22.49 -17.97 36.52
CA THR A 154 23.95 -17.94 36.35
C THR A 154 24.38 -16.69 35.56
N SER A 155 24.91 -15.71 36.29
CA SER A 155 25.78 -14.59 35.86
C SER A 155 25.71 -14.11 34.39
N ASN A 156 24.84 -13.13 34.14
CA ASN A 156 24.94 -11.89 33.34
C ASN A 156 25.65 -11.75 31.97
N ASN A 157 26.35 -12.71 31.36
CA ASN A 157 27.02 -12.42 30.07
C ASN A 157 26.65 -13.29 28.86
N ASP A 158 25.88 -14.37 29.00
CA ASP A 158 25.53 -15.25 27.86
C ASP A 158 24.03 -15.63 27.82
N GLN A 159 23.13 -14.67 28.08
CA GLN A 159 21.67 -14.88 28.02
C GLN A 159 21.09 -14.78 26.60
N ASN A 160 21.76 -15.35 25.59
CA ASN A 160 21.17 -15.43 24.25
C ASN A 160 20.20 -16.62 24.20
N ILE A 161 18.90 -16.35 24.17
CA ILE A 161 17.88 -17.34 23.76
C ILE A 161 18.37 -17.95 22.44
N SER A 162 18.48 -19.27 22.34
CA SER A 162 19.00 -19.87 21.11
C SER A 162 18.03 -19.60 19.97
N PHE A 163 18.49 -18.95 18.89
CA PHE A 163 17.69 -18.57 17.71
C PHE A 163 16.82 -19.71 17.17
N SER A 164 17.34 -20.94 17.23
CA SER A 164 16.61 -22.18 16.93
C SER A 164 15.25 -22.33 17.62
N GLN A 165 15.05 -21.70 18.79
CA GLN A 165 13.79 -21.79 19.54
C GLN A 165 12.77 -20.74 19.09
N LEU A 166 13.22 -19.56 18.64
CA LEU A 166 12.36 -18.52 18.08
C LEU A 166 11.89 -18.90 16.67
N GLU A 167 12.80 -19.43 15.86
CA GLU A 167 12.54 -19.96 14.51
C GLU A 167 11.43 -21.02 14.51
N ASN A 168 11.32 -21.80 15.58
CA ASN A 168 10.33 -22.85 15.67
C ASN A 168 8.88 -22.34 15.69
N PHE A 169 8.62 -21.05 15.92
CA PHE A 169 7.24 -20.54 15.87
C PHE A 169 7.02 -19.32 14.97
N LEU A 170 8.06 -18.58 14.55
CA LEU A 170 7.91 -17.35 13.77
C LEU A 170 8.57 -17.47 12.39
N ILE A 171 7.83 -17.12 11.34
CA ILE A 171 8.28 -17.11 9.93
C ILE A 171 8.20 -15.65 9.46
N GLU A 172 9.29 -15.10 8.93
CA GLU A 172 9.41 -13.68 8.63
C GLU A 172 9.83 -13.47 7.17
N ILE A 173 9.20 -12.51 6.50
CA ILE A 173 9.64 -11.98 5.20
C ILE A 173 9.93 -10.48 5.35
N SER A 174 10.69 -9.90 4.43
CA SER A 174 11.04 -8.47 4.41
C SER A 174 9.96 -7.62 3.74
N GLY A 175 9.61 -6.49 4.34
CA GLY A 175 8.83 -5.42 3.71
C GLY A 175 9.70 -4.28 3.20
N ASN A 176 9.06 -3.30 2.56
CA ASN A 176 9.82 -2.23 1.90
C ASN A 176 10.56 -1.35 2.91
N HIS A 177 10.03 -1.18 4.13
CA HIS A 177 10.70 -0.45 5.19
C HIS A 177 11.95 -1.18 5.68
N ASP A 178 11.93 -2.51 5.69
CA ASP A 178 13.07 -3.32 6.11
C ASP A 178 14.25 -3.20 5.12
N GLU A 179 13.97 -2.80 3.87
CA GLU A 179 14.91 -2.82 2.75
C GLU A 179 15.32 -1.44 2.25
N PHE A 180 15.01 -0.34 2.95
CA PHE A 180 15.37 1.00 2.46
C PHE A 180 16.88 1.21 2.31
N SER A 181 17.31 1.70 1.15
CA SER A 181 18.68 2.24 0.93
C SER A 181 19.83 1.25 1.22
N ILE A 182 19.68 -0.03 0.89
CA ILE A 182 20.73 -1.03 1.02
C ILE A 182 21.53 -1.08 -0.28
N GLU A 183 22.84 -0.87 -0.20
CA GLU A 183 23.69 -0.76 -1.39
C GLU A 183 23.95 -2.10 -2.09
N LYS A 184 24.18 -3.15 -1.30
CA LYS A 184 24.46 -4.51 -1.76
C LYS A 184 23.79 -5.48 -0.80
N TYR A 185 23.41 -6.64 -1.32
CA TYR A 185 22.76 -7.67 -0.51
C TYR A 185 23.52 -8.01 0.78
N ASN A 186 24.84 -8.21 0.72
CA ASN A 186 25.64 -8.54 1.91
C ASN A 186 26.29 -7.30 2.58
N SER A 187 25.67 -6.12 2.47
CA SER A 187 26.16 -4.92 3.16
C SER A 187 26.01 -5.04 4.68
N ASP A 188 26.90 -4.40 5.44
CA ASP A 188 26.84 -4.41 6.90
C ASP A 188 25.56 -3.77 7.46
N ASN A 189 24.90 -2.89 6.71
CA ASN A 189 23.64 -2.28 7.11
C ASN A 189 22.39 -3.07 6.66
N HIS A 190 22.54 -4.29 6.12
CA HIS A 190 21.40 -5.15 5.81
C HIS A 190 20.90 -5.85 7.10
N TYR A 191 20.21 -5.08 7.94
CA TYR A 191 19.94 -5.45 9.33
C TYR A 191 18.92 -6.57 9.50
N ILE A 192 18.00 -6.79 8.55
CA ILE A 192 17.09 -7.94 8.63
C ILE A 192 17.86 -9.27 8.70
N LEU A 193 18.94 -9.44 7.93
CA LEU A 193 19.80 -10.64 8.01
C LEU A 193 20.51 -10.80 9.37
N LYS A 194 20.61 -9.72 10.15
CA LYS A 194 21.30 -9.68 11.45
C LYS A 194 20.37 -9.79 12.66
N TYR A 195 19.10 -9.38 12.53
CA TYR A 195 18.18 -9.23 13.67
C TYR A 195 16.89 -10.02 13.54
N SER A 196 16.49 -10.42 12.33
CA SER A 196 15.37 -11.35 12.14
C SER A 196 15.71 -12.71 12.72
N SER A 197 14.79 -13.24 13.52
CA SER A 197 14.94 -14.57 14.11
C SER A 197 14.93 -15.68 13.05
N PHE A 198 14.30 -15.41 11.90
CA PHE A 198 14.19 -16.32 10.78
C PHE A 198 15.46 -16.39 9.92
N TYR A 199 16.13 -15.26 9.66
CA TYR A 199 17.32 -15.19 8.79
C TYR A 199 18.66 -15.31 9.53
N GLN A 200 18.73 -14.82 10.78
CA GLN A 200 19.98 -14.68 11.50
C GLN A 200 20.72 -16.02 11.70
N GLY A 201 22.00 -16.04 11.35
CA GLY A 201 22.90 -17.18 11.58
C GLY A 201 22.75 -18.34 10.60
N LYS A 202 21.89 -18.21 9.57
CA LYS A 202 21.68 -19.22 8.54
C LYS A 202 22.53 -18.94 7.31
N ASP A 203 23.44 -19.87 7.00
CA ASP A 203 24.35 -19.72 5.86
C ASP A 203 23.63 -19.69 4.50
N GLU A 204 22.47 -20.34 4.38
CA GLU A 204 21.70 -20.39 3.12
C GLU A 204 21.24 -19.00 2.67
N TYR A 205 20.91 -18.10 3.60
CA TYR A 205 20.50 -16.73 3.32
C TYR A 205 21.68 -15.76 3.18
N LYS A 206 22.93 -16.24 3.14
CA LYS A 206 24.04 -15.41 2.64
C LYS A 206 24.02 -15.27 1.11
N ASP A 207 23.26 -16.14 0.46
CA ASP A 207 22.99 -16.10 -0.97
C ASP A 207 21.70 -15.31 -1.27
N TYR A 208 21.81 -14.35 -2.19
CA TYR A 208 20.71 -13.47 -2.58
C TYR A 208 19.55 -14.26 -3.18
N GLU A 209 19.79 -15.29 -3.98
CA GLU A 209 18.72 -16.04 -4.63
C GLU A 209 17.83 -16.76 -3.60
N ASN A 210 18.42 -17.22 -2.49
CA ASN A 210 17.68 -17.85 -1.39
C ASN A 210 16.90 -16.83 -0.56
N PHE A 211 17.36 -15.58 -0.47
CA PHE A 211 16.57 -14.52 0.13
C PHE A 211 15.42 -14.09 -0.78
N LEU A 212 15.68 -13.91 -2.08
CA LEU A 212 14.67 -13.56 -3.08
C LEU A 212 13.51 -14.56 -3.10
N ILE A 213 13.84 -15.86 -3.13
CA ILE A 213 12.87 -16.94 -3.08
C ILE A 213 13.43 -18.17 -2.34
N SER A 214 12.73 -18.59 -1.30
CA SER A 214 12.97 -19.85 -0.59
C SER A 214 11.66 -20.59 -0.34
N ASN A 215 11.78 -21.83 0.15
CA ASN A 215 10.63 -22.60 0.60
C ASN A 215 11.04 -23.55 1.71
N PHE A 216 10.06 -23.95 2.53
CA PHE A 216 10.21 -25.07 3.44
C PHE A 216 8.88 -25.80 3.60
N THR A 217 8.96 -27.05 4.07
CA THR A 217 7.79 -27.90 4.28
C THR A 217 7.48 -28.01 5.77
N TYR A 218 6.20 -27.92 6.12
CA TYR A 218 5.65 -28.09 7.45
C TYR A 218 4.72 -29.32 7.47
N ASN A 219 4.96 -30.22 8.42
CA ASN A 219 4.24 -31.49 8.60
C ASN A 219 4.11 -32.34 7.32
N ASP A 220 5.09 -32.26 6.40
CA ASP A 220 5.13 -32.95 5.09
C ASP A 220 3.95 -32.68 4.12
N GLU A 221 2.99 -31.84 4.50
CA GLU A 221 1.75 -31.58 3.74
C GLU A 221 1.59 -30.12 3.31
N ILE A 222 2.20 -29.17 4.03
CA ILE A 222 2.11 -27.74 3.78
C ILE A 222 3.48 -27.22 3.35
N MET A 223 3.54 -26.55 2.20
CA MET A 223 4.73 -25.85 1.74
C MET A 223 4.54 -24.35 1.88
N PHE A 224 5.46 -23.70 2.58
CA PHE A 224 5.58 -22.24 2.57
C PHE A 224 6.59 -21.84 1.51
N ILE A 225 6.24 -20.86 0.68
CA ILE A 225 7.09 -20.25 -0.34
C ILE A 225 7.25 -18.78 0.05
N LEU A 226 8.49 -18.34 0.29
CA LEU A 226 8.78 -16.99 0.77
C LEU A 226 9.32 -16.17 -0.39
N LEU A 227 8.79 -14.96 -0.60
CA LEU A 227 9.23 -14.03 -1.63
C LEU A 227 9.62 -12.67 -1.05
N ASN A 228 10.91 -12.34 -1.16
CA ASN A 228 11.45 -11.01 -0.84
C ASN A 228 11.86 -10.31 -2.15
N LEU A 229 10.93 -9.56 -2.74
CA LEU A 229 11.03 -9.05 -4.12
C LEU A 229 11.89 -7.78 -4.23
N TYR A 230 13.16 -7.87 -3.83
CA TYR A 230 14.12 -6.76 -3.84
C TYR A 230 15.30 -7.07 -4.73
N HIS A 231 15.83 -6.04 -5.40
CA HIS A 231 17.14 -6.06 -6.02
C HIS A 231 18.01 -4.99 -5.36
N TYR A 232 19.33 -5.13 -5.48
CA TYR A 232 20.26 -4.21 -4.86
C TYR A 232 21.06 -3.46 -5.92
N PRO A 233 21.33 -2.16 -5.73
CA PRO A 233 20.95 -1.34 -4.58
C PRO A 233 19.44 -1.09 -4.50
N SER A 234 18.88 -1.22 -3.30
CA SER A 234 17.47 -1.01 -3.06
C SER A 234 17.18 0.49 -2.93
N PRO A 235 16.05 0.96 -3.49
CA PRO A 235 15.74 2.39 -3.46
C PRO A 235 15.36 2.86 -2.03
N PRO A 236 15.51 4.17 -1.76
CA PRO A 236 14.94 4.78 -0.56
C PRO A 236 13.40 4.82 -0.64
N ALA A 237 12.75 5.27 0.45
CA ALA A 237 11.30 5.38 0.47
C ALA A 237 10.73 6.27 -0.64
N ARG A 238 9.43 6.11 -0.85
CA ARG A 238 8.67 6.55 -2.04
C ARG A 238 9.00 5.69 -3.25
N ILE A 239 10.25 5.69 -3.73
CA ILE A 239 10.63 4.95 -4.93
C ILE A 239 10.49 3.43 -4.73
N GLY A 240 10.79 2.91 -3.53
CA GLY A 240 10.60 1.48 -3.19
C GLY A 240 9.17 1.08 -2.81
N TYR A 241 8.15 1.86 -3.16
CA TYR A 241 6.77 1.57 -2.80
C TYR A 241 6.13 0.45 -3.67
N PHE A 242 6.70 0.18 -4.85
CA PHE A 242 6.34 -0.97 -5.67
C PHE A 242 7.53 -1.90 -5.81
N ALA A 243 7.26 -3.19 -5.93
CA ALA A 243 8.31 -4.16 -6.28
C ALA A 243 8.68 -3.98 -7.76
N ASP A 244 9.91 -3.50 -8.03
CA ASP A 244 10.45 -3.50 -9.38
C ASP A 244 11.12 -4.84 -9.67
N LEU A 245 10.40 -5.72 -10.37
CA LEU A 245 10.94 -7.01 -10.76
C LEU A 245 11.84 -6.82 -11.97
N THR A 246 13.06 -7.36 -11.91
CA THR A 246 13.93 -7.47 -13.06
C THR A 246 13.68 -8.79 -13.79
N ARG A 247 14.15 -8.90 -15.05
CA ARG A 247 14.09 -10.18 -15.77
C ARG A 247 14.85 -11.28 -15.03
N GLU A 248 16.01 -10.95 -14.48
CA GLU A 248 16.84 -11.89 -13.72
C GLU A 248 16.11 -12.42 -12.49
N MET A 249 15.44 -11.54 -11.72
CA MET A 249 14.60 -11.97 -10.60
C MET A 249 13.49 -12.92 -11.05
N LEU A 250 12.79 -12.60 -12.14
CA LEU A 250 11.74 -13.47 -12.68
C LEU A 250 12.29 -14.82 -13.16
N ASP A 251 13.49 -14.85 -13.72
CA ASP A 251 14.15 -16.08 -14.15
C ASP A 251 14.49 -16.98 -12.94
N ILE A 252 15.03 -16.41 -11.87
CA ILE A 252 15.32 -17.12 -10.61
C ILE A 252 14.02 -17.66 -9.99
N ILE A 253 12.99 -16.81 -9.89
CA ILE A 253 11.68 -17.18 -9.34
C ILE A 253 11.06 -18.30 -10.18
N GLU A 254 11.00 -18.15 -11.50
CA GLU A 254 10.44 -19.17 -12.39
C GLU A 254 11.19 -20.49 -12.26
N GLN A 255 12.53 -20.46 -12.24
CA GLN A 255 13.36 -21.65 -12.08
C GLN A 255 13.07 -22.36 -10.74
N LYS A 256 13.10 -21.64 -9.62
CA LYS A 256 12.87 -22.25 -8.30
C LYS A 256 11.45 -22.78 -8.17
N MET A 257 10.46 -22.05 -8.66
CA MET A 257 9.06 -22.47 -8.64
C MET A 257 8.83 -23.75 -9.47
N ASN A 258 9.40 -23.84 -10.66
CA ASN A 258 9.31 -25.05 -11.50
C ASN A 258 9.96 -26.28 -10.85
N ASN A 259 10.94 -26.08 -9.97
CA ASN A 259 11.60 -27.15 -9.23
C ASN A 259 10.84 -27.58 -7.96
N LEU A 260 9.73 -26.92 -7.61
CA LEU A 260 8.86 -27.32 -6.50
C LEU A 260 7.97 -28.52 -6.93
N SER A 261 8.59 -29.67 -7.12
CA SER A 261 7.88 -30.94 -7.37
C SER A 261 7.95 -31.83 -6.13
N ASN A 262 6.85 -31.86 -5.36
CA ASN A 262 6.66 -32.85 -4.30
C ASN A 262 5.20 -33.28 -4.29
N SER A 263 4.96 -34.57 -4.54
CA SER A 263 3.62 -35.16 -4.64
C SER A 263 2.86 -35.21 -3.31
N ASN A 264 3.55 -35.08 -2.18
CA ASN A 264 2.94 -35.17 -0.85
C ASN A 264 2.33 -33.83 -0.39
N ILE A 265 2.76 -32.72 -1.02
CA ILE A 265 2.30 -31.38 -0.67
C ILE A 265 0.87 -31.19 -1.17
N GLN A 266 -0.03 -30.93 -0.22
CA GLN A 266 -1.44 -30.65 -0.51
C GLN A 266 -1.72 -29.16 -0.56
N THR A 267 -1.02 -28.39 0.28
CA THR A 267 -1.25 -26.96 0.42
C THR A 267 0.03 -26.20 0.16
N ARG A 268 -0.02 -25.24 -0.77
CA ARG A 268 1.10 -24.31 -1.05
C ARG A 268 0.68 -22.90 -0.66
N ILE A 269 1.38 -22.33 0.30
CA ILE A 269 1.14 -20.96 0.80
C ILE A 269 2.31 -20.11 0.38
N LEU A 270 2.04 -19.09 -0.44
CA LEU A 270 3.02 -18.10 -0.82
C LEU A 270 2.93 -16.89 0.10
N LEU A 271 4.07 -16.45 0.60
CA LEU A 271 4.22 -15.28 1.46
C LEU A 271 4.96 -14.20 0.67
N SER A 272 4.38 -13.01 0.55
CA SER A 272 5.06 -11.85 -0.05
C SER A 272 4.57 -10.57 0.61
N HIS A 273 5.45 -9.62 0.88
CA HIS A 273 5.02 -8.36 1.49
C HIS A 273 4.14 -7.57 0.53
N PHE A 274 4.60 -7.40 -0.72
CA PHE A 274 3.86 -6.67 -1.74
C PHE A 274 2.70 -7.51 -2.28
N PRO A 275 1.48 -6.94 -2.35
CA PRO A 275 0.39 -7.58 -3.04
C PRO A 275 0.71 -7.82 -4.51
N ILE A 276 0.06 -8.81 -5.12
CA ILE A 276 0.30 -9.15 -6.53
C ILE A 276 -0.04 -7.97 -7.47
N ASN A 277 -0.82 -6.97 -7.09
CA ASN A 277 -1.02 -5.81 -7.97
C ASN A 277 0.03 -4.68 -7.78
N TYR A 278 1.03 -4.88 -6.92
CA TYR A 278 2.06 -3.89 -6.55
C TYR A 278 3.43 -4.17 -7.20
N HIS A 279 3.43 -4.84 -8.35
CA HIS A 279 4.64 -5.05 -9.16
C HIS A 279 4.46 -4.54 -10.60
N ASN A 280 5.58 -4.40 -11.29
CA ASN A 280 5.62 -4.02 -12.71
C ASN A 280 5.05 -5.12 -13.64
N SER A 281 3.82 -4.93 -14.11
CA SER A 281 3.11 -5.90 -14.97
C SER A 281 3.70 -6.08 -16.38
N TRP A 282 4.61 -5.20 -16.80
CA TRP A 282 5.27 -5.27 -18.10
C TRP A 282 6.53 -6.13 -18.12
N MET A 283 7.12 -6.45 -16.95
CA MET A 283 8.34 -7.26 -16.91
C MET A 283 8.02 -8.73 -17.21
N LYS A 284 8.93 -9.36 -17.95
CA LYS A 284 8.82 -10.77 -18.33
C LYS A 284 10.14 -11.49 -18.13
N SER A 285 10.05 -12.74 -17.69
CA SER A 285 11.16 -13.68 -17.66
C SER A 285 11.70 -13.94 -19.07
N SER A 286 12.84 -14.61 -19.16
CA SER A 286 13.43 -15.09 -20.40
C SER A 286 12.52 -16.09 -21.13
N THR A 287 11.60 -16.76 -20.43
CA THR A 287 10.55 -17.61 -21.05
C THR A 287 9.33 -16.81 -21.52
N LYS A 288 9.36 -15.47 -21.36
CA LYS A 288 8.32 -14.50 -21.72
C LYS A 288 7.06 -14.55 -20.85
N LYS A 289 7.15 -15.12 -19.64
CA LYS A 289 6.06 -15.08 -18.66
C LYS A 289 6.16 -13.86 -17.75
N THR A 290 5.03 -13.27 -17.42
CA THR A 290 4.92 -12.27 -16.35
C THR A 290 4.99 -12.95 -14.98
N PHE A 291 5.18 -12.17 -13.92
CA PHE A 291 5.16 -12.69 -12.55
C PHE A 291 3.83 -13.39 -12.22
N GLN A 292 2.70 -12.77 -12.53
CA GLN A 292 1.38 -13.35 -12.30
C GLN A 292 1.18 -14.67 -13.08
N GLU A 293 1.70 -14.78 -14.31
CA GLU A 293 1.68 -16.01 -15.11
C GLU A 293 2.53 -17.12 -14.46
N ILE A 294 3.72 -16.78 -13.96
CA ILE A 294 4.59 -17.71 -13.21
C ILE A 294 3.88 -18.23 -11.96
N LEU A 295 3.27 -17.36 -11.17
CA LEU A 295 2.52 -17.78 -9.97
C LEU A 295 1.32 -18.66 -10.32
N SER A 296 0.55 -18.26 -11.34
CA SER A 296 -0.66 -18.98 -11.78
C SER A 296 -0.37 -20.40 -12.26
N SER A 297 0.85 -20.67 -12.76
CA SER A 297 1.25 -22.00 -13.26
C SER A 297 1.75 -22.98 -12.20
N ASN A 298 1.88 -22.57 -10.92
CA ASN A 298 2.58 -23.35 -9.89
C ASN A 298 1.71 -23.90 -8.74
N ASN A 299 0.40 -24.04 -8.98
CA ASN A 299 -0.57 -24.62 -8.03
C ASN A 299 -0.54 -24.01 -6.62
N ILE A 300 -0.45 -22.68 -6.53
CA ILE A 300 -0.47 -21.96 -5.25
C ILE A 300 -1.90 -21.94 -4.71
N SER A 301 -2.10 -22.50 -3.52
CA SER A 301 -3.40 -22.58 -2.85
C SER A 301 -3.82 -21.23 -2.28
N LEU A 302 -2.88 -20.51 -1.67
CA LEU A 302 -3.10 -19.23 -1.01
C LEU A 302 -1.87 -18.33 -1.14
N ILE A 303 -2.10 -17.04 -1.35
CA ILE A 303 -1.10 -15.97 -1.24
C ILE A 303 -1.46 -15.13 -0.01
N LEU A 304 -0.50 -14.88 0.87
CA LEU A 304 -0.61 -13.97 2.00
C LEU A 304 0.29 -12.76 1.76
N SER A 305 -0.28 -11.56 1.85
CA SER A 305 0.45 -10.30 1.64
C SER A 305 0.09 -9.19 2.63
N GLY A 306 0.90 -8.13 2.64
CA GLY A 306 0.84 -6.99 3.57
C GLY A 306 0.77 -5.65 2.84
N HIS A 307 1.59 -4.69 3.29
CA HIS A 307 1.94 -3.42 2.62
C HIS A 307 0.84 -2.35 2.60
N THR A 308 -0.42 -2.70 2.31
CA THR A 308 -1.50 -1.69 2.16
C THR A 308 -2.20 -1.37 3.48
N HIS A 309 -1.82 -2.04 4.56
CA HIS A 309 -2.37 -1.89 5.92
C HIS A 309 -3.90 -2.09 6.00
N LYS A 310 -4.50 -2.75 5.00
CA LYS A 310 -5.95 -2.93 4.89
C LYS A 310 -6.25 -4.33 4.40
N HIS A 311 -7.15 -5.00 5.10
CA HIS A 311 -7.56 -6.32 4.66
C HIS A 311 -8.26 -6.29 3.31
N ARG A 312 -7.82 -7.19 2.42
CA ARG A 312 -8.46 -7.47 1.14
C ARG A 312 -8.44 -8.96 0.87
N THR A 313 -9.44 -9.40 0.11
CA THR A 313 -9.49 -10.73 -0.48
C THR A 313 -9.60 -10.53 -1.99
N ILE A 314 -8.65 -11.05 -2.74
CA ILE A 314 -8.47 -10.79 -4.17
C ILE A 314 -8.18 -12.11 -4.87
N HIS A 315 -8.90 -12.42 -5.95
CA HIS A 315 -8.63 -13.59 -6.77
C HIS A 315 -7.74 -13.26 -7.97
N HIS A 316 -6.76 -14.12 -8.21
CA HIS A 316 -5.86 -14.12 -9.35
C HIS A 316 -5.96 -15.44 -10.10
N ASN A 317 -6.78 -15.49 -11.17
CA ASN A 317 -6.96 -16.70 -11.97
C ASN A 317 -7.28 -17.96 -11.12
N GLY A 318 -8.23 -17.78 -10.19
CA GLY A 318 -8.71 -18.80 -9.26
C GLY A 318 -7.82 -19.08 -8.04
N THR A 319 -6.63 -18.47 -7.93
CA THR A 319 -5.82 -18.46 -6.70
C THR A 319 -6.23 -17.29 -5.82
N LEU A 320 -6.33 -17.52 -4.51
CA LEU A 320 -6.72 -16.52 -3.52
C LEU A 320 -5.49 -15.77 -2.99
N GLU A 321 -5.57 -14.45 -2.98
CA GLU A 321 -4.68 -13.57 -2.23
C GLU A 321 -5.46 -12.92 -1.07
N ILE A 322 -4.88 -13.01 0.12
CA ILE A 322 -5.34 -12.32 1.31
C ILE A 322 -4.29 -11.29 1.69
N ILE A 323 -4.68 -10.02 1.58
CA ILE A 323 -3.91 -8.92 2.15
C ILE A 323 -4.33 -8.80 3.62
N SER A 324 -3.38 -8.86 4.54
CA SER A 324 -3.62 -8.78 5.99
C SER A 324 -3.84 -7.33 6.43
N ASN A 325 -4.53 -7.14 7.56
CA ASN A 325 -4.50 -5.86 8.27
C ASN A 325 -3.13 -5.64 8.93
N SER A 326 -2.80 -4.38 9.21
CA SER A 326 -1.57 -4.01 9.91
C SER A 326 -1.73 -4.14 11.43
N VAL A 327 -0.62 -4.49 12.08
CA VAL A 327 -0.50 -4.37 13.54
C VAL A 327 -0.46 -2.89 13.94
N MET A 328 0.24 -2.05 13.18
CA MET A 328 0.37 -0.61 13.42
C MET A 328 -0.98 0.13 13.47
N ASP A 329 -1.80 0.05 12.42
CA ASP A 329 -3.00 0.91 12.33
C ASP A 329 -4.23 0.27 12.98
N ASN A 330 -4.36 -1.06 12.83
CA ASN A 330 -5.58 -1.76 13.23
C ASN A 330 -5.43 -2.58 14.51
N LYS A 331 -4.19 -2.75 15.00
CA LYS A 331 -3.88 -3.67 16.10
C LYS A 331 -4.48 -5.06 15.83
N ALA A 332 -4.35 -5.49 14.58
CA ALA A 332 -5.07 -6.63 14.06
C ALA A 332 -4.13 -7.77 13.68
N PHE A 333 -4.69 -8.97 13.62
CA PHE A 333 -4.01 -10.17 13.18
C PHE A 333 -4.98 -11.07 12.42
N GLY A 334 -4.44 -11.88 11.53
CA GLY A 334 -5.14 -12.96 10.84
C GLY A 334 -4.97 -14.29 11.55
N LEU A 335 -5.95 -15.16 11.37
CA LEU A 335 -5.90 -16.56 11.76
C LEU A 335 -6.27 -17.42 10.55
N LEU A 336 -5.28 -18.13 10.05
CA LEU A 336 -5.40 -19.10 8.99
C LEU A 336 -5.69 -20.48 9.62
N THR A 337 -6.73 -21.14 9.15
CA THR A 337 -7.07 -22.52 9.52
C THR A 337 -6.97 -23.43 8.30
N ILE A 338 -6.38 -24.61 8.50
CA ILE A 338 -6.28 -25.64 7.46
C ILE A 338 -6.88 -26.92 8.02
N ASP A 339 -8.06 -27.29 7.55
CA ASP A 339 -8.81 -28.46 8.03
C ASP A 339 -9.07 -29.41 6.86
N ASN A 340 -8.48 -30.60 6.90
CA ASN A 340 -8.55 -31.55 5.78
C ASN A 340 -8.15 -30.89 4.44
N SER A 341 -7.04 -30.14 4.42
CA SER A 341 -6.57 -29.38 3.24
C SER A 341 -7.51 -28.25 2.77
N ARG A 342 -8.58 -27.92 3.51
CA ARG A 342 -9.46 -26.78 3.21
C ARG A 342 -9.02 -25.58 4.02
N ILE A 343 -8.92 -24.44 3.35
CA ILE A 343 -8.36 -23.21 3.91
C ILE A 343 -9.49 -22.25 4.28
N SER A 344 -9.49 -21.77 5.53
CA SER A 344 -10.30 -20.63 5.95
C SER A 344 -9.43 -19.59 6.65
N PHE A 345 -9.87 -18.33 6.61
CA PHE A 345 -9.13 -17.22 7.18
C PHE A 345 -10.06 -16.29 7.95
N HIS A 346 -9.63 -15.85 9.12
CA HIS A 346 -10.39 -14.99 10.03
C HIS A 346 -9.52 -13.82 10.46
N ASN A 347 -10.07 -12.61 10.48
CA ASN A 347 -9.37 -11.43 10.99
C ASN A 347 -9.92 -11.04 12.36
N TYR A 348 -9.01 -10.69 13.27
CA TYR A 348 -9.35 -10.18 14.59
C TYR A 348 -8.56 -8.89 14.87
N SER A 349 -9.07 -8.09 15.80
CA SER A 349 -8.35 -6.94 16.35
C SER A 349 -8.27 -7.04 17.86
N LEU A 350 -7.24 -6.44 18.46
CA LEU A 350 -7.11 -6.35 19.91
C LEU A 350 -8.23 -5.52 20.56
N ASN A 351 -8.93 -4.68 19.78
CA ASN A 351 -10.05 -3.88 20.24
C ASN A 351 -11.40 -4.63 20.18
N PHE A 352 -11.39 -5.94 19.92
CA PHE A 352 -12.61 -6.72 19.80
C PHE A 352 -13.14 -7.09 21.19
N ASP A 353 -14.29 -6.50 21.57
CA ASP A 353 -14.98 -6.67 22.87
C ASP A 353 -15.65 -8.06 23.06
N SER A 354 -15.20 -9.09 22.34
CA SER A 354 -15.69 -10.45 22.57
C SER A 354 -14.76 -11.20 23.52
N ASP A 355 -15.33 -11.68 24.62
CA ASP A 355 -14.66 -12.60 25.54
C ASP A 355 -14.41 -13.98 24.91
N LEU A 356 -15.00 -14.27 23.74
CA LEU A 356 -14.90 -15.56 23.08
C LEU A 356 -14.49 -15.43 21.61
N TYR A 357 -13.29 -15.91 21.29
CA TYR A 357 -12.80 -16.03 19.92
C TYR A 357 -13.14 -17.42 19.38
N GLY A 358 -13.54 -17.48 18.10
CA GLY A 358 -13.82 -18.74 17.42
C GLY A 358 -13.63 -18.62 15.91
N ALA A 359 -13.31 -19.73 15.26
CA ALA A 359 -13.03 -19.82 13.83
C ALA A 359 -13.83 -20.97 13.22
N VAL A 360 -14.59 -20.67 12.17
CA VAL A 360 -15.17 -21.73 11.32
C VAL A 360 -14.06 -22.32 10.46
N THR A 361 -13.93 -23.65 10.46
CA THR A 361 -12.98 -24.35 9.59
C THR A 361 -13.67 -25.01 8.41
N HIS A 362 -14.94 -25.36 8.53
CA HIS A 362 -15.78 -25.86 7.45
C HIS A 362 -17.27 -25.58 7.73
N PRO A 363 -18.10 -25.26 6.71
CA PRO A 363 -17.75 -25.06 5.30
C PRO A 363 -16.88 -23.80 5.08
N ILE A 364 -16.26 -23.69 3.90
CA ILE A 364 -15.41 -22.53 3.59
C ILE A 364 -16.29 -21.33 3.22
N PRO A 365 -16.04 -20.13 3.78
CA PRO A 365 -16.75 -18.93 3.39
C PRO A 365 -16.67 -18.69 1.87
N LYS A 366 -17.80 -18.30 1.26
CA LYS A 366 -17.95 -18.08 -0.19
C LYS A 366 -16.85 -17.20 -0.79
N HIS A 367 -16.45 -16.15 -0.09
CA HIS A 367 -15.45 -15.20 -0.56
C HIS A 367 -14.00 -15.73 -0.49
N LEU A 368 -13.77 -16.87 0.17
CA LEU A 368 -12.48 -17.55 0.29
C LEU A 368 -12.37 -18.78 -0.61
N LEU A 369 -13.37 -19.05 -1.46
CA LEU A 369 -13.38 -20.22 -2.33
C LEU A 369 -12.34 -20.08 -3.45
N THR A 370 -11.53 -21.12 -3.65
CA THR A 370 -10.47 -21.14 -4.65
C THR A 370 -10.67 -22.28 -5.64
N LYS A 371 -9.88 -22.31 -6.72
CA LYS A 371 -9.81 -23.47 -7.63
C LYS A 371 -9.24 -24.75 -6.98
N PHE A 372 -8.82 -24.67 -5.72
CA PHE A 372 -8.32 -25.78 -4.90
C PHE A 372 -9.27 -26.13 -3.75
N THR A 373 -10.44 -25.48 -3.67
CA THR A 373 -11.42 -25.73 -2.62
C THR A 373 -12.52 -26.64 -3.16
N ASP A 374 -12.82 -27.73 -2.44
CA ASP A 374 -14.04 -28.49 -2.69
C ASP A 374 -15.20 -27.83 -1.96
N PHE A 375 -16.13 -27.29 -2.74
CA PHE A 375 -17.38 -26.73 -2.26
C PHE A 375 -18.56 -27.41 -2.96
N SER A 376 -18.37 -28.62 -3.46
CA SER A 376 -19.46 -29.49 -3.95
C SER A 376 -19.96 -30.45 -2.88
N GLU A 377 -19.32 -30.45 -1.71
CA GLU A 377 -19.53 -31.41 -0.64
C GLU A 377 -20.83 -31.14 0.14
N GLN A 378 -21.74 -32.12 0.13
CA GLN A 378 -23.08 -32.00 0.70
C GLN A 378 -23.29 -32.76 2.02
N CYS A 379 -22.33 -33.61 2.41
CA CYS A 379 -22.47 -34.57 3.52
C CYS A 379 -21.32 -34.55 4.54
N ASN A 380 -20.53 -33.47 4.59
CA ASN A 380 -19.42 -33.34 5.56
C ASN A 380 -19.93 -32.77 6.89
N GLU A 381 -19.09 -32.06 7.65
CA GLU A 381 -19.45 -31.51 8.97
C GLU A 381 -19.31 -30.00 8.99
N ILE A 382 -20.22 -29.27 9.63
CA ILE A 382 -19.93 -27.93 10.11
C ILE A 382 -18.91 -28.07 11.24
N ARG A 383 -17.74 -27.44 11.14
CA ARG A 383 -16.68 -27.46 12.15
C ARG A 383 -16.27 -26.06 12.58
N VAL A 384 -16.21 -25.88 13.89
CA VAL A 384 -15.84 -24.63 14.54
C VAL A 384 -14.85 -24.92 15.65
N ILE A 385 -13.78 -24.14 15.68
CA ILE A 385 -12.85 -24.09 16.81
C ILE A 385 -13.25 -22.92 17.69
N ILE A 386 -13.42 -23.16 18.97
CA ILE A 386 -13.53 -22.11 19.97
C ILE A 386 -12.24 -22.06 20.79
N PHE A 387 -11.63 -20.89 20.89
CA PHE A 387 -10.37 -20.67 21.63
C PHE A 387 -10.62 -20.52 23.13
N LYS A 388 -11.37 -21.49 23.67
CA LYS A 388 -11.66 -21.67 25.08
C LYS A 388 -11.81 -23.16 25.35
N LYS A 389 -11.15 -23.63 26.41
CA LYS A 389 -11.24 -25.02 26.87
C LYS A 389 -12.51 -25.22 27.70
N ASP A 390 -13.63 -25.39 27.02
CA ASP A 390 -14.94 -25.56 27.64
C ASP A 390 -15.75 -26.49 26.75
N PRO A 391 -16.22 -27.66 27.23
CA PRO A 391 -17.04 -28.58 26.45
C PRO A 391 -18.54 -28.30 26.56
N ASN A 392 -18.94 -27.34 27.41
CA ASN A 392 -20.34 -27.08 27.75
C ASN A 392 -20.92 -25.87 27.01
N LEU A 393 -20.23 -25.35 25.98
CA LEU A 393 -20.71 -24.19 25.24
C LEU A 393 -21.95 -24.56 24.41
N ILE A 394 -22.92 -23.66 24.42
CA ILE A 394 -24.14 -23.75 23.64
C ILE A 394 -23.91 -23.02 22.31
N LEU A 395 -23.57 -23.80 21.28
CA LEU A 395 -23.31 -23.30 19.94
C LEU A 395 -24.40 -23.79 18.98
N ASN A 396 -25.43 -22.97 18.79
CA ASN A 396 -26.50 -23.26 17.84
C ASN A 396 -26.18 -22.68 16.48
N PHE A 397 -26.77 -23.25 15.44
CA PHE A 397 -26.66 -22.70 14.09
C PHE A 397 -27.99 -22.77 13.33
N SER A 398 -28.11 -21.90 12.34
CA SER A 398 -29.17 -21.95 11.32
C SER A 398 -28.57 -21.76 9.93
N ILE A 399 -29.03 -22.57 8.98
CA ILE A 399 -28.71 -22.46 7.55
C ILE A 399 -29.97 -22.01 6.81
N THR A 400 -29.84 -20.96 6.00
CA THR A 400 -30.91 -20.48 5.13
C THR A 400 -30.44 -20.49 3.69
N ASN A 401 -31.26 -21.04 2.78
CA ASN A 401 -30.99 -20.99 1.35
C ASN A 401 -31.30 -19.59 0.79
N ASN A 402 -30.33 -18.99 0.08
CA ASN A 402 -30.47 -17.66 -0.50
C ASN A 402 -31.23 -17.67 -1.83
N SER A 403 -31.40 -18.82 -2.50
CA SER A 403 -32.12 -18.92 -3.78
C SER A 403 -33.65 -18.93 -3.65
N ASP A 404 -34.19 -19.10 -2.44
CA ASP A 404 -35.62 -19.32 -2.18
C ASP A 404 -36.37 -18.07 -1.68
N ILE A 405 -35.78 -16.87 -1.80
CA ILE A 405 -36.36 -15.62 -1.26
C ILE A 405 -37.72 -15.28 -1.89
N ASP A 406 -38.00 -15.76 -3.12
CA ASP A 406 -39.30 -15.59 -3.79
C ASP A 406 -40.32 -16.71 -3.52
N SER A 407 -39.92 -17.79 -2.83
CA SER A 407 -40.84 -18.83 -2.38
C SER A 407 -41.35 -18.47 -0.97
N ASN A 408 -42.66 -18.49 -0.75
CA ASN A 408 -43.32 -18.05 0.49
C ASN A 408 -42.99 -18.90 1.76
N ARG A 409 -41.90 -19.68 1.77
CA ARG A 409 -41.38 -20.42 2.94
C ARG A 409 -39.85 -20.56 2.84
N PRO A 410 -39.04 -19.69 3.46
CA PRO A 410 -37.61 -19.93 3.58
C PRO A 410 -37.38 -21.22 4.37
N VAL A 411 -36.83 -22.24 3.73
CA VAL A 411 -36.45 -23.47 4.42
C VAL A 411 -35.19 -23.17 5.23
N SER A 412 -35.31 -23.19 6.56
CA SER A 412 -34.18 -22.99 7.47
C SER A 412 -33.85 -24.29 8.19
N LEU A 413 -32.67 -24.86 7.94
CA LEU A 413 -32.14 -25.94 8.77
C LEU A 413 -31.61 -25.33 10.07
N LYS A 414 -31.88 -25.95 11.22
CA LYS A 414 -31.33 -25.53 12.51
C LYS A 414 -30.70 -26.72 13.21
N GLY A 415 -29.64 -26.48 13.96
CA GLY A 415 -28.97 -27.51 14.74
C GLY A 415 -28.10 -26.92 15.84
N THR A 416 -27.41 -27.81 16.54
CA THR A 416 -26.48 -27.47 17.62
C THR A 416 -25.18 -28.21 17.36
N LEU A 417 -24.05 -27.51 17.43
CA LEU A 417 -22.74 -28.12 17.37
C LEU A 417 -22.48 -28.89 18.67
N GLN A 418 -21.92 -30.09 18.52
CA GLN A 418 -21.52 -30.93 19.64
C GLN A 418 -20.02 -30.80 19.87
N PHE A 419 -19.62 -30.72 21.13
CA PHE A 419 -18.21 -30.82 21.49
C PHE A 419 -17.65 -32.17 21.02
N GLN A 420 -16.53 -32.13 20.30
CA GLN A 420 -15.86 -33.32 19.81
C GLN A 420 -14.67 -33.67 20.71
N ARG A 421 -13.74 -32.72 20.84
CA ARG A 421 -12.49 -32.90 21.59
C ARG A 421 -11.78 -31.56 21.78
N TYR A 422 -10.76 -31.57 22.63
CA TYR A 422 -9.76 -30.52 22.66
C TYR A 422 -8.71 -30.77 21.59
N ILE A 423 -8.43 -29.78 20.75
CA ILE A 423 -7.37 -29.87 19.73
C ILE A 423 -6.01 -29.43 20.27
N ASN A 424 -6.02 -28.67 21.36
CA ASN A 424 -4.84 -28.30 22.11
C ASN A 424 -5.22 -27.91 23.55
N ASN A 425 -4.27 -27.38 24.32
CA ASN A 425 -4.49 -27.05 25.72
C ASN A 425 -5.45 -25.88 25.96
N GLN A 426 -5.82 -25.12 24.92
CA GLN A 426 -6.61 -23.90 25.02
C GLN A 426 -7.90 -23.92 24.20
N SER A 427 -8.02 -24.83 23.23
CA SER A 427 -9.06 -24.78 22.21
C SER A 427 -9.93 -26.04 22.18
N SER A 428 -11.21 -25.84 21.93
CA SER A 428 -12.23 -26.88 21.83
C SER A 428 -12.77 -26.93 20.42
N LEU A 429 -12.88 -28.14 19.86
CA LEU A 429 -13.46 -28.36 18.54
C LEU A 429 -14.90 -28.82 18.68
N TYR A 430 -15.77 -28.16 17.93
CA TYR A 430 -17.19 -28.40 17.88
C TYR A 430 -17.57 -28.77 16.45
N SER A 431 -18.41 -29.79 16.30
CA SER A 431 -18.92 -30.15 14.99
C SER A 431 -20.38 -30.62 14.99
N SER A 432 -21.01 -30.52 13.83
CA SER A 432 -22.32 -31.10 13.55
C SER A 432 -22.36 -31.56 12.09
N PRO A 433 -23.02 -32.67 11.75
CA PRO A 433 -23.19 -33.08 10.36
C PRO A 433 -23.84 -31.98 9.51
N LEU A 434 -23.21 -31.65 8.39
CA LEU A 434 -23.76 -30.83 7.32
C LEU A 434 -24.65 -31.73 6.46
N ASN A 435 -25.81 -32.13 6.97
CA ASN A 435 -26.76 -32.97 6.25
C ASN A 435 -27.68 -32.11 5.38
N LEU A 436 -27.19 -31.62 4.25
CA LEU A 436 -28.02 -30.84 3.31
C LEU A 436 -28.92 -31.75 2.45
N LEU A 437 -28.57 -33.01 2.29
CA LEU A 437 -29.41 -34.02 1.64
C LEU A 437 -29.97 -35.03 2.65
N ASN A 438 -31.19 -35.52 2.38
CA ASN A 438 -31.80 -36.62 3.12
C ASN A 438 -31.01 -37.94 3.00
N ASN A 439 -30.16 -38.08 1.98
CA ASN A 439 -29.39 -39.29 1.71
C ASN A 439 -28.00 -39.32 2.38
N CYS A 440 -27.60 -38.28 3.12
CA CYS A 440 -26.32 -38.30 3.86
C CYS A 440 -26.36 -39.25 5.07
N SER A 441 -27.54 -39.76 5.46
CA SER A 441 -27.73 -40.70 6.56
C SER A 441 -27.87 -42.15 6.07
N VAL A 442 -26.74 -42.85 5.94
CA VAL A 442 -26.78 -44.32 6.05
C VAL A 442 -26.97 -44.65 7.52
N ASN A 443 -28.22 -44.90 7.90
CA ASN A 443 -28.74 -45.51 9.14
C ASN A 443 -29.67 -44.60 9.97
N ASN A 444 -30.98 -44.82 9.76
CA ASN A 444 -32.06 -44.77 10.75
C ASN A 444 -31.98 -43.68 11.84
N SER A 445 -32.42 -42.47 11.52
CA SER A 445 -33.28 -41.71 12.45
C SER A 445 -34.10 -40.67 11.68
N THR A 446 -35.37 -40.61 12.07
CA THR A 446 -36.45 -39.81 11.50
C THR A 446 -36.19 -38.31 11.61
N LEU A 447 -35.65 -37.69 10.56
CA LEU A 447 -35.77 -36.25 10.31
C LEU A 447 -36.80 -36.06 9.21
N ASP A 448 -38.01 -35.69 9.62
CA ASP A 448 -39.26 -35.69 8.85
C ASP A 448 -39.40 -34.44 7.94
N SER A 449 -38.31 -33.94 7.38
CA SER A 449 -38.32 -32.80 6.46
C SER A 449 -37.86 -33.26 5.08
N GLY A 450 -38.80 -33.74 4.26
CA GLY A 450 -38.59 -34.20 2.89
C GLY A 450 -38.20 -33.11 1.88
N TYR A 451 -37.24 -32.26 2.24
CA TYR A 451 -36.62 -31.27 1.37
C TYR A 451 -35.20 -31.71 1.08
N ASP A 452 -34.93 -32.11 -0.16
CA ASP A 452 -33.57 -32.23 -0.66
C ASP A 452 -33.09 -30.80 -0.98
N PHE A 453 -32.14 -30.26 -0.21
CA PHE A 453 -31.50 -29.01 -0.62
C PHE A 453 -30.63 -29.31 -1.84
N PHE A 454 -31.08 -28.84 -2.99
CA PHE A 454 -30.28 -28.83 -4.21
C PHE A 454 -29.14 -27.81 -4.11
N ASP A 455 -28.17 -27.94 -5.02
CA ASP A 455 -27.05 -27.02 -5.21
C ASP A 455 -27.46 -25.55 -5.04
N GLY A 456 -26.70 -24.79 -4.25
CA GLY A 456 -27.10 -23.43 -3.91
C GLY A 456 -26.10 -22.63 -3.09
N GLN A 457 -26.49 -21.39 -2.78
CA GLN A 457 -25.78 -20.50 -1.88
C GLN A 457 -26.54 -20.40 -0.57
N PHE A 458 -25.83 -20.59 0.53
CA PHE A 458 -26.42 -20.70 1.86
C PHE A 458 -25.82 -19.63 2.77
N THR A 459 -26.64 -19.14 3.70
CA THR A 459 -26.18 -18.32 4.82
C THR A 459 -26.17 -19.19 6.08
N LEU A 460 -25.01 -19.33 6.71
CA LEU A 460 -24.82 -20.02 7.99
C LEU A 460 -24.67 -18.98 9.09
N THR A 461 -25.56 -19.02 10.07
CA THR A 461 -25.54 -18.15 11.25
C THR A 461 -25.38 -19.00 12.50
N PHE A 462 -24.33 -18.74 13.27
CA PHE A 462 -24.11 -19.26 14.61
C PHE A 462 -24.66 -18.29 15.65
N PHE A 463 -25.25 -18.84 16.71
CA PHE A 463 -25.77 -18.07 17.83
C PHE A 463 -25.71 -18.87 19.14
N GLY A 464 -25.76 -18.17 20.27
CA GLY A 464 -25.61 -18.75 21.61
C GLY A 464 -24.43 -18.10 22.32
N ASP A 465 -23.48 -18.91 22.78
CA ASP A 465 -22.25 -18.41 23.41
C ASP A 465 -21.28 -17.77 22.40
N TRP A 466 -21.42 -18.09 21.12
CA TRP A 466 -20.64 -17.49 20.04
C TRP A 466 -21.56 -17.12 18.87
N ASN A 467 -21.42 -15.88 18.38
CA ASN A 467 -22.20 -15.34 17.29
C ASN A 467 -21.29 -15.10 16.08
N TYR A 468 -21.64 -15.69 14.94
CA TYR A 468 -20.92 -15.52 13.69
C TYR A 468 -21.88 -15.75 12.52
N THR A 469 -21.67 -15.07 11.39
CA THR A 469 -22.47 -15.33 10.19
C THR A 469 -21.59 -15.27 8.97
N MET A 470 -21.79 -16.22 8.06
CA MET A 470 -21.11 -16.27 6.78
C MET A 470 -22.02 -16.80 5.69
N GLN A 471 -21.62 -16.58 4.44
CA GLN A 471 -22.18 -17.27 3.30
C GLN A 471 -21.23 -18.39 2.88
N PHE A 472 -21.77 -19.52 2.47
CA PHE A 472 -21.02 -20.61 1.85
C PHE A 472 -21.83 -21.16 0.67
N VAL A 473 -21.21 -22.05 -0.10
CA VAL A 473 -21.78 -22.54 -1.35
C VAL A 473 -21.64 -24.05 -1.39
N VAL A 474 -22.67 -24.71 -1.94
CA VAL A 474 -22.62 -26.14 -2.28
C VAL A 474 -23.05 -26.32 -3.72
N GLN A 475 -22.10 -26.40 -4.65
CA GLN A 475 -22.34 -26.58 -6.09
C GLN A 475 -21.02 -26.86 -6.85
N ASN A 476 -21.10 -27.22 -8.13
CA ASN A 476 -19.91 -27.50 -8.95
C ASN A 476 -19.13 -26.26 -9.43
N SER A 477 -19.75 -25.07 -9.45
CA SER A 477 -19.09 -23.83 -9.87
C SER A 477 -19.76 -22.60 -9.27
N VAL A 478 -18.99 -21.61 -8.83
CA VAL A 478 -19.49 -20.39 -8.21
C VAL A 478 -19.01 -19.15 -8.95
N LYS A 479 -19.92 -18.18 -9.08
CA LYS A 479 -19.56 -16.81 -9.44
C LYS A 479 -19.49 -15.96 -8.18
N LEU A 480 -18.31 -15.42 -7.89
CA LEU A 480 -18.11 -14.54 -6.75
C LEU A 480 -18.56 -13.11 -7.06
N ASP A 481 -18.76 -12.35 -5.98
CA ASP A 481 -19.06 -10.93 -6.06
C ASP A 481 -17.84 -10.17 -6.59
N LYS A 482 -18.05 -8.92 -7.02
CA LYS A 482 -16.92 -8.09 -7.47
C LYS A 482 -16.04 -7.74 -6.29
N GLU A 483 -14.75 -7.76 -6.52
CA GLU A 483 -13.75 -7.48 -5.49
C GLU A 483 -13.25 -6.06 -5.61
N MET A 484 -13.12 -5.38 -4.48
CA MET A 484 -12.57 -4.05 -4.43
C MET A 484 -11.04 -4.12 -4.57
N LEU A 485 -10.52 -3.44 -5.59
CA LEU A 485 -9.09 -3.26 -5.78
C LEU A 485 -8.59 -2.10 -4.92
N GLU A 486 -7.30 -2.12 -4.60
CA GLU A 486 -6.68 -1.02 -3.86
C GLU A 486 -6.62 0.25 -4.74
N ASN A 487 -6.96 1.39 -4.14
CA ASN A 487 -7.13 2.66 -4.87
C ASN A 487 -6.04 3.68 -4.56
N GLU A 488 -5.05 3.35 -3.72
CA GLU A 488 -3.98 4.28 -3.34
C GLU A 488 -3.22 4.81 -4.56
N THR A 489 -3.04 3.95 -5.56
CA THR A 489 -2.38 4.30 -6.82
C THR A 489 -3.24 5.19 -7.72
N ASN A 490 -4.58 5.14 -7.60
CA ASN A 490 -5.47 5.94 -8.45
C ASN A 490 -5.32 7.42 -8.18
N ALA A 491 -5.23 7.83 -6.90
CA ALA A 491 -5.01 9.22 -6.54
C ALA A 491 -3.70 9.73 -7.15
N ASN A 492 -2.63 8.95 -7.06
CA ASN A 492 -1.33 9.26 -7.66
C ASN A 492 -1.41 9.39 -9.19
N ILE A 493 -2.10 8.47 -9.87
CA ILE A 493 -2.35 8.57 -11.32
C ILE A 493 -3.15 9.84 -11.65
N GLY A 494 -4.16 10.18 -10.85
CA GLY A 494 -4.95 11.40 -10.98
C GLY A 494 -4.10 12.67 -10.84
N ILE A 495 -3.17 12.71 -9.88
CA ILE A 495 -2.19 13.78 -9.71
C ILE A 495 -1.35 13.93 -10.98
N CYS A 496 -0.83 12.83 -11.53
CA CYS A 496 -0.04 12.84 -12.78
C CYS A 496 -0.87 13.33 -13.99
N PHE A 497 -2.13 12.93 -14.09
CA PHE A 497 -3.04 13.36 -15.15
C PHE A 497 -3.30 14.88 -15.08
N ILE A 498 -3.62 15.38 -13.89
CA ILE A 498 -3.86 16.81 -13.66
C ILE A 498 -2.61 17.63 -13.90
N ASN A 499 -1.45 17.09 -13.52
CA ASN A 499 -0.17 17.69 -13.78
C ASN A 499 0.04 17.92 -15.28
N ALA A 500 -0.24 16.93 -16.12
CA ALA A 500 -0.12 17.10 -17.57
C ALA A 500 -0.95 18.28 -18.09
N ILE A 501 -2.17 18.48 -17.57
CA ILE A 501 -3.05 19.60 -17.94
C ILE A 501 -2.45 20.94 -17.46
N PHE A 502 -2.07 21.04 -16.19
CA PHE A 502 -1.45 22.25 -15.64
C PHE A 502 -0.17 22.62 -16.38
N TRP A 503 0.65 21.62 -16.70
CA TRP A 503 1.89 21.81 -17.41
C TRP A 503 1.66 22.34 -18.84
N ILE A 504 0.69 21.79 -19.57
CA ILE A 504 0.26 22.33 -20.88
C ILE A 504 -0.21 23.79 -20.76
N VAL A 505 -1.01 24.11 -19.73
CA VAL A 505 -1.49 25.48 -19.50
C VAL A 505 -0.32 26.43 -19.17
N ILE A 506 0.64 26.01 -18.35
CA ILE A 506 1.84 26.80 -18.02
C ILE A 506 2.68 27.04 -19.27
N ILE A 507 2.94 26.01 -20.08
CA ILE A 507 3.65 26.17 -21.35
C ILE A 507 2.88 27.15 -22.24
N TYR A 508 1.56 27.02 -22.36
CA TYR A 508 0.75 27.96 -23.12
C TYR A 508 0.90 29.40 -22.62
N ILE A 509 0.87 29.63 -21.30
CA ILE A 509 1.05 30.96 -20.69
C ILE A 509 2.41 31.56 -21.05
N LEU A 510 3.47 30.75 -21.07
CA LEU A 510 4.84 31.21 -21.28
C LEU A 510 5.23 31.28 -22.77
N PHE A 511 4.54 30.54 -23.63
CA PHE A 511 4.92 30.41 -25.03
C PHE A 511 4.62 31.69 -25.82
N PRO A 512 5.61 32.24 -26.56
CA PRO A 512 5.48 33.49 -27.31
C PRO A 512 4.60 33.31 -28.57
N THR A 513 3.28 33.32 -28.38
CA THR A 513 2.31 33.43 -29.48
C THR A 513 2.02 34.89 -29.81
N LYS A 514 1.46 35.17 -31.00
CA LYS A 514 0.95 36.50 -31.35
C LYS A 514 0.05 37.04 -30.23
N LYS A 515 0.14 38.34 -29.95
CA LYS A 515 -0.68 39.01 -28.93
C LYS A 515 -2.16 38.75 -29.26
N CYS A 516 -2.89 38.17 -28.32
CA CYS A 516 -4.35 38.20 -28.37
C CYS A 516 -4.73 39.66 -28.16
N ASP A 517 -5.15 40.37 -29.21
CA ASP A 517 -5.58 41.77 -29.09
C ASP A 517 -6.92 41.78 -28.37
N PRO A 518 -6.96 42.09 -27.06
CA PRO A 518 -8.15 41.91 -26.27
C PRO A 518 -8.95 43.21 -26.37
N SER A 519 -9.70 43.41 -27.45
CA SER A 519 -10.77 44.42 -27.47
C SER A 519 -11.90 43.93 -26.54
N TYR A 520 -11.72 44.13 -25.23
CA TYR A 520 -12.48 43.48 -24.16
C TYR A 520 -13.52 44.42 -23.56
N ASN A 521 -14.79 44.05 -23.69
CA ASN A 521 -15.87 44.70 -22.97
C ASN A 521 -16.15 43.91 -21.68
N PHE A 522 -16.12 44.57 -20.51
CA PHE A 522 -16.19 44.00 -19.16
C PHE A 522 -17.41 43.09 -18.93
N HIS A 523 -18.52 43.35 -19.63
CA HIS A 523 -19.75 42.57 -19.53
C HIS A 523 -19.82 41.35 -20.48
N GLY A 524 -18.85 41.17 -21.38
CA GLY A 524 -18.99 40.27 -22.53
C GLY A 524 -18.32 38.90 -22.45
N ASN A 525 -17.45 38.61 -21.46
CA ASN A 525 -16.68 37.37 -21.51
C ASN A 525 -16.53 36.68 -20.15
N ILE A 526 -17.63 36.10 -19.67
CA ILE A 526 -17.60 35.03 -18.66
C ILE A 526 -16.55 33.97 -19.03
N PHE A 527 -16.37 33.73 -20.33
CA PHE A 527 -15.35 32.85 -20.90
C PHE A 527 -13.94 33.24 -20.45
N VAL A 528 -13.55 34.52 -20.45
CA VAL A 528 -12.18 34.91 -20.09
C VAL A 528 -11.97 34.89 -18.58
N ASN A 529 -13.01 35.14 -17.80
CA ASN A 529 -12.95 34.94 -16.36
C ASN A 529 -12.84 33.44 -16.01
N ILE A 530 -13.51 32.55 -16.75
CA ILE A 530 -13.36 31.09 -16.61
C ILE A 530 -11.97 30.64 -17.07
N PHE A 531 -11.45 31.19 -18.17
CA PHE A 531 -10.12 30.91 -18.73
C PHE A 531 -9.08 31.96 -18.30
N GLY A 532 -9.01 32.22 -16.98
CA GLY A 532 -8.16 33.27 -16.40
C GLY A 532 -6.67 33.18 -16.77
N PHE A 533 -6.17 32.01 -17.18
CA PHE A 533 -4.81 31.84 -17.69
C PHE A 533 -4.51 32.68 -18.96
N ILE A 534 -5.51 33.04 -19.76
CA ILE A 534 -5.32 33.95 -20.91
C ILE A 534 -4.95 35.36 -20.42
N ALA A 535 -5.59 35.83 -19.34
CA ALA A 535 -5.27 37.12 -18.73
C ALA A 535 -3.88 37.09 -18.07
N ILE A 536 -3.52 35.97 -17.42
CA ILE A 536 -2.18 35.75 -16.87
C ILE A 536 -1.12 35.84 -17.98
N LYS A 537 -1.34 35.14 -19.10
CA LYS A 537 -0.49 35.19 -20.29
C LYS A 537 -0.29 36.61 -20.81
N ASP A 538 -1.39 37.33 -21.05
CA ASP A 538 -1.33 38.69 -21.58
C ASP A 538 -0.51 39.62 -20.69
N ARG A 539 -0.68 39.54 -19.36
CA ARG A 539 0.13 40.30 -18.39
C ARG A 539 1.61 39.96 -18.48
N ILE A 540 1.94 38.67 -18.44
CA ILE A 540 3.32 38.19 -18.50
C ILE A 540 4.01 38.69 -19.77
N HIS A 541 3.38 38.52 -20.94
CA HIS A 541 3.99 38.91 -22.22
C HIS A 541 4.06 40.43 -22.44
N LYS A 542 3.21 41.22 -21.78
CA LYS A 542 3.26 42.69 -21.85
C LYS A 542 4.32 43.28 -20.94
N SER A 543 4.50 42.69 -19.76
CA SER A 543 5.24 43.33 -18.66
C SER A 543 6.62 42.70 -18.40
N ILE A 544 6.85 41.43 -18.73
CA ILE A 544 8.10 40.73 -18.41
C ILE A 544 9.12 40.85 -19.54
N PRO A 545 10.40 41.18 -19.24
CA PRO A 545 11.48 41.15 -20.22
C PRO A 545 11.62 39.79 -20.91
N LYS A 546 11.82 39.80 -22.24
CA LYS A 546 11.89 38.57 -23.07
C LYS A 546 12.96 37.58 -22.61
N ASN A 547 14.10 38.07 -22.11
CA ASN A 547 15.17 37.21 -21.59
C ASN A 547 14.74 36.44 -20.33
N ILE A 548 14.04 37.10 -19.40
CA ILE A 548 13.48 36.44 -18.22
C ILE A 548 12.44 35.41 -18.65
N LEU A 549 11.51 35.80 -19.54
CA LEU A 549 10.48 34.92 -20.05
C LEU A 549 11.04 33.66 -20.73
N ASN A 550 12.08 33.80 -21.56
CA ASN A 550 12.73 32.66 -22.22
C ASN A 550 13.38 31.70 -21.21
N ILE A 551 13.95 32.22 -20.12
CA ILE A 551 14.52 31.38 -19.06
C ILE A 551 13.41 30.60 -18.34
N ILE A 552 12.30 31.25 -17.97
CA ILE A 552 11.17 30.58 -17.32
C ILE A 552 10.57 29.51 -18.25
N LEU A 553 10.44 29.82 -19.55
CA LEU A 553 9.99 28.85 -20.55
C LEU A 553 10.93 27.65 -20.63
N TRP A 554 12.25 27.85 -20.62
CA TRP A 554 13.22 26.75 -20.62
C TRP A 554 13.11 25.90 -19.35
N ILE A 555 12.98 26.53 -18.17
CA ILE A 555 12.75 25.85 -16.89
C ILE A 555 11.45 25.03 -16.94
N SER A 556 10.41 25.50 -17.63
CA SER A 556 9.18 24.73 -17.78
C SER A 556 9.37 23.41 -18.54
N PHE A 557 10.40 23.28 -19.37
CA PHE A 557 10.76 22.02 -20.06
C PHE A 557 11.73 21.14 -19.27
N ALA A 558 12.20 21.56 -18.09
CA ALA A 558 13.14 20.80 -17.27
C ALA A 558 12.75 19.34 -16.98
N PRO A 559 11.46 18.99 -16.76
CA PRO A 559 11.00 17.59 -16.64
C PRO A 559 11.51 16.63 -17.74
N PHE A 560 11.82 17.12 -18.94
CA PHE A 560 12.21 16.27 -20.07
C PHE A 560 13.72 16.20 -20.29
N ILE A 561 14.48 17.08 -19.64
CA ILE A 561 15.86 17.37 -20.03
C ILE A 561 16.84 17.07 -18.90
N ILE A 562 16.46 17.37 -17.66
CA ILE A 562 17.35 17.24 -16.51
C ILE A 562 16.74 16.34 -15.44
N PRO A 563 17.57 15.74 -14.57
CA PRO A 563 17.08 14.98 -13.43
C PRO A 563 16.25 15.83 -12.47
N SER A 564 15.22 15.23 -11.88
CA SER A 564 14.36 15.85 -10.88
C SER A 564 15.07 15.95 -9.54
N ILE A 565 15.64 14.82 -9.08
CA ILE A 565 16.21 14.64 -7.73
C ILE A 565 17.52 13.86 -7.84
N PHE A 566 18.53 14.22 -7.04
CA PHE A 566 19.74 13.42 -6.87
C PHE A 566 19.57 12.39 -5.76
N LEU A 567 20.05 11.18 -5.99
CA LEU A 567 19.96 10.05 -5.07
C LEU A 567 21.34 9.59 -4.62
N LYS A 568 21.40 9.06 -3.40
CA LYS A 568 22.54 8.30 -2.91
C LYS A 568 22.08 7.15 -2.04
N VAL A 569 22.55 5.96 -2.35
CA VAL A 569 22.31 4.72 -1.60
C VAL A 569 23.67 4.13 -1.26
N GLY A 570 24.06 4.17 0.01
CA GLY A 570 25.42 3.84 0.43
C GLY A 570 26.49 4.66 -0.31
N GLY A 571 27.46 3.99 -0.94
CA GLY A 571 28.48 4.59 -1.81
C GLY A 571 28.00 4.93 -3.23
N THR A 572 26.81 4.47 -3.63
CA THR A 572 26.28 4.58 -4.99
C THR A 572 25.49 5.88 -5.17
N TYR A 573 25.74 6.58 -6.27
CA TYR A 573 24.96 7.75 -6.68
C TYR A 573 23.96 7.38 -7.79
N GLY A 574 22.85 8.10 -7.80
CA GLY A 574 21.82 7.96 -8.81
C GLY A 574 21.03 9.25 -8.97
N PHE A 575 19.96 9.19 -9.75
CA PHE A 575 19.04 10.31 -9.89
C PHE A 575 17.65 9.86 -10.32
N ILE A 576 16.64 10.63 -9.95
CA ILE A 576 15.26 10.46 -10.42
C ILE A 576 15.06 11.35 -11.63
N CYS A 577 14.35 10.84 -12.64
CA CYS A 577 13.84 11.58 -13.78
C CYS A 577 12.31 11.43 -13.86
N THR A 578 11.69 12.04 -14.86
CA THR A 578 10.22 12.06 -14.98
C THR A 578 9.58 10.68 -15.08
N PHE A 579 10.25 9.67 -15.60
CA PHE A 579 9.66 8.35 -15.83
C PHE A 579 10.18 7.25 -14.89
N GLY A 580 11.03 7.60 -13.93
CA GLY A 580 11.67 6.61 -13.07
C GLY A 580 13.01 7.09 -12.55
N TYR A 581 13.91 6.17 -12.23
CA TYR A 581 15.22 6.50 -11.65
C TYR A 581 16.36 5.72 -12.29
N PHE A 582 17.56 6.28 -12.19
CA PHE A 582 18.82 5.63 -12.53
C PHE A 582 19.60 5.36 -11.25
N LEU A 583 20.03 4.11 -11.08
CA LEU A 583 20.90 3.68 -9.98
C LEU A 583 21.85 2.61 -10.50
N GLN A 584 23.17 2.78 -10.32
CA GLN A 584 24.22 1.90 -10.91
C GLN A 584 24.03 1.61 -12.40
N ASP A 585 23.79 2.65 -13.21
CA ASP A 585 23.58 2.54 -14.65
C ASP A 585 22.34 1.75 -15.09
N VAL A 586 21.50 1.30 -14.16
CA VAL A 586 20.21 0.65 -14.43
C VAL A 586 19.11 1.69 -14.35
N PHE A 587 18.30 1.76 -15.40
CA PHE A 587 17.06 2.52 -15.41
C PHE A 587 15.90 1.66 -14.95
N VAL A 588 15.15 2.17 -13.97
CA VAL A 588 13.91 1.56 -13.48
C VAL A 588 12.78 2.52 -13.73
N PHE A 589 11.71 2.03 -14.37
CA PHE A 589 10.48 2.82 -14.53
C PHE A 589 9.71 2.86 -13.21
N ASP A 590 9.37 4.06 -12.74
CA ASP A 590 8.70 4.23 -11.46
C ASP A 590 7.70 5.40 -11.49
N LEU A 591 6.50 5.19 -10.93
CA LEU A 591 5.43 6.19 -10.88
C LEU A 591 5.82 7.44 -10.09
N TRP A 592 6.70 7.32 -9.10
CA TRP A 592 7.18 8.44 -8.30
C TRP A 592 7.99 9.44 -9.13
N GLY A 593 8.67 9.02 -10.20
CA GLY A 593 9.28 9.94 -11.15
C GLY A 593 8.28 10.96 -11.71
N LEU A 594 7.07 10.48 -12.05
CA LEU A 594 5.98 11.32 -12.56
C LEU A 594 5.39 12.18 -11.44
N LEU A 595 5.28 11.64 -10.22
CA LEU A 595 4.80 12.39 -9.06
C LEU A 595 5.74 13.52 -8.66
N PHE A 596 7.06 13.29 -8.61
CA PHE A 596 8.03 14.37 -8.33
C PHE A 596 7.99 15.46 -9.39
N SER A 597 7.82 15.08 -10.66
CA SER A 597 7.62 16.05 -11.74
C SER A 597 6.32 16.83 -11.57
N SER A 598 5.26 16.17 -11.07
CA SER A 598 3.99 16.81 -10.73
C SER A 598 4.12 17.79 -9.58
N TYR A 599 4.82 17.41 -8.51
CA TYR A 599 5.10 18.31 -7.38
C TYR A 599 5.93 19.51 -7.79
N PHE A 600 6.91 19.34 -8.68
CA PHE A 600 7.64 20.48 -9.25
C PHE A 600 6.71 21.45 -9.98
N VAL A 601 5.81 20.94 -10.83
CA VAL A 601 4.85 21.78 -11.55
C VAL A 601 3.91 22.52 -10.57
N PHE A 602 3.36 21.82 -9.56
CA PHE A 602 2.38 22.41 -8.64
C PHE A 602 2.98 23.31 -7.56
N LEU A 603 4.14 22.98 -7.02
CA LEU A 603 4.72 23.64 -5.86
C LEU A 603 5.81 24.64 -6.24
N VAL A 604 6.34 24.55 -7.48
CA VAL A 604 7.37 25.48 -7.98
C VAL A 604 6.86 26.26 -9.19
N LEU A 605 6.61 25.60 -10.32
CA LEU A 605 6.35 26.32 -11.58
C LEU A 605 5.05 27.13 -11.54
N LEU A 606 3.95 26.51 -11.11
CA LEU A 606 2.66 27.18 -11.05
C LEU A 606 2.74 28.42 -10.13
N PRO A 607 3.15 28.33 -8.85
CA PRO A 607 3.34 29.50 -7.99
C PRO A 607 4.21 30.59 -8.61
N SER A 608 5.35 30.20 -9.21
CA SER A 608 6.27 31.16 -9.86
C SER A 608 5.56 31.94 -10.97
N VAL A 609 4.82 31.25 -11.85
CA VAL A 609 4.06 31.88 -12.93
C VAL A 609 2.99 32.84 -12.38
N LEU A 610 2.32 32.48 -11.28
CA LEU A 610 1.36 33.38 -10.63
C LEU A 610 2.06 34.60 -10.03
N VAL A 611 3.20 34.43 -9.35
CA VAL A 611 4.01 35.53 -8.79
C VAL A 611 4.45 36.49 -9.88
N PHE A 612 5.00 36.00 -10.98
CA PHE A 612 5.35 36.83 -12.15
C PHE A 612 4.16 37.63 -12.70
N SER A 613 2.98 37.02 -12.76
CA SER A 613 1.75 37.70 -13.14
C SER A 613 1.31 38.76 -12.11
N ILE A 614 1.46 38.51 -10.81
CA ILE A 614 1.12 39.46 -9.74
C ILE A 614 2.10 40.65 -9.74
N ILE A 615 3.42 40.41 -9.88
CA ILE A 615 4.41 41.49 -10.02
C ILE A 615 4.10 42.35 -11.25
N SER A 616 3.62 41.74 -12.34
CA SER A 616 3.20 42.47 -13.54
C SER A 616 2.00 43.39 -13.30
N LEU A 617 1.11 43.08 -12.34
CA LEU A 617 0.02 43.98 -11.92
C LEU A 617 0.55 45.13 -11.07
N SER A 618 1.60 44.89 -10.29
CA SER A 618 2.19 45.87 -9.39
C SER A 618 2.67 47.12 -10.11
N ILE A 619 3.04 47.03 -11.39
CA ILE A 619 3.36 48.19 -12.25
C ILE A 619 2.30 49.30 -12.16
N SER A 620 1.02 48.93 -12.07
CA SER A 620 -0.09 49.89 -12.12
C SER A 620 -0.54 50.40 -10.76
N PHE A 621 -0.22 49.73 -9.64
CA PHE A 621 -0.78 50.07 -8.33
C PHE A 621 0.07 49.54 -7.15
N ILE A 622 0.54 50.46 -6.28
CA ILE A 622 1.50 50.20 -5.20
C ILE A 622 1.08 49.09 -4.22
N PRO A 623 -0.20 49.00 -3.76
CA PRO A 623 -0.60 47.93 -2.84
C PRO A 623 -0.34 46.51 -3.35
N TYR A 624 -0.28 46.28 -4.66
CA TYR A 624 0.09 44.97 -5.20
C TYR A 624 1.56 44.60 -4.99
N CYS A 625 2.44 45.56 -4.71
CA CYS A 625 3.83 45.27 -4.33
C CYS A 625 3.89 44.46 -3.03
N ILE A 626 3.03 44.78 -2.06
CA ILE A 626 2.92 44.03 -0.80
C ILE A 626 2.38 42.62 -1.06
N VAL A 627 1.35 42.50 -1.90
CA VAL A 627 0.79 41.19 -2.30
C VAL A 627 1.83 40.35 -3.04
N SER A 628 2.65 40.96 -3.89
CA SER A 628 3.74 40.29 -4.61
C SER A 628 4.79 39.73 -3.64
N LEU A 629 5.23 40.54 -2.67
CA LEU A 629 6.19 40.11 -1.66
C LEU A 629 5.63 38.95 -0.83
N PHE A 630 4.38 39.04 -0.42
CA PHE A 630 3.70 37.98 0.31
C PHE A 630 3.62 36.68 -0.52
N ALA A 631 3.31 36.78 -1.82
CA ALA A 631 3.26 35.62 -2.71
C ALA A 631 4.65 34.95 -2.88
N ILE A 632 5.73 35.73 -2.98
CA ILE A 632 7.11 35.21 -2.98
C ILE A 632 7.41 34.46 -1.67
N VAL A 633 7.00 35.00 -0.52
CA VAL A 633 7.18 34.34 0.79
C VAL A 633 6.41 33.01 0.87
N ILE A 634 5.16 32.98 0.38
CA ILE A 634 4.39 31.73 0.29
C ILE A 634 5.11 30.71 -0.60
N GLN A 635 5.61 31.13 -1.76
CA GLN A 635 6.34 30.24 -2.67
C GLN A 635 7.61 29.68 -2.01
N LEU A 636 8.39 30.50 -1.31
CA LEU A 636 9.54 30.05 -0.51
C LEU A 636 9.12 28.98 0.51
N PHE A 637 8.02 29.19 1.21
CA PHE A 637 7.49 28.22 2.17
C PHE A 637 7.06 26.90 1.50
N LEU A 638 6.39 26.97 0.34
CA LEU A 638 6.04 25.78 -0.46
C LEU A 638 7.28 25.00 -0.91
N ILE A 639 8.35 25.69 -1.30
CA ILE A 639 9.63 25.05 -1.68
C ILE A 639 10.26 24.34 -0.48
N ILE A 640 10.30 24.99 0.69
CA ILE A 640 10.83 24.38 1.93
C ILE A 640 10.04 23.13 2.30
N ILE A 641 8.70 23.19 2.23
CA ILE A 641 7.83 22.04 2.44
C ILE A 641 8.14 20.94 1.43
N SER A 642 8.31 21.28 0.16
CA SER A 642 8.60 20.30 -0.90
C SER A 642 9.92 19.59 -0.63
N ILE A 643 10.98 20.33 -0.33
CA ILE A 643 12.28 19.73 0.00
C ILE A 643 12.15 18.81 1.21
N GLY A 644 11.54 19.31 2.30
CA GLY A 644 11.60 18.63 3.57
C GLY A 644 10.60 17.49 3.78
N ILE A 645 9.42 17.54 3.15
CA ILE A 645 8.39 16.50 3.27
C ILE A 645 8.43 15.54 2.09
N ILE A 646 8.70 16.03 0.89
CA ILE A 646 8.59 15.22 -0.34
C ILE A 646 9.96 14.65 -0.72
N VAL A 647 10.98 15.50 -0.88
CA VAL A 647 12.28 15.08 -1.44
C VAL A 647 13.16 14.41 -0.40
N TYR A 648 13.22 14.95 0.82
CA TYR A 648 14.09 14.47 1.90
C TYR A 648 13.75 13.04 2.35
N GLN A 649 12.53 12.58 2.10
CA GLN A 649 12.17 11.18 2.35
C GLN A 649 12.87 10.21 1.40
N SER A 650 13.23 10.67 0.20
CA SER A 650 13.82 9.85 -0.86
C SER A 650 15.33 10.07 -1.05
N THR A 651 15.96 10.99 -0.32
CA THR A 651 17.40 11.24 -0.41
C THR A 651 17.90 12.03 0.79
N ASN A 652 19.21 12.04 1.01
CA ASN A 652 19.77 12.84 2.10
C ASN A 652 19.56 14.36 1.90
N PHE A 653 19.64 15.12 2.98
CA PHE A 653 19.30 16.54 2.99
C PHE A 653 20.11 17.38 2.01
N ALA A 654 21.42 17.11 1.89
CA ALA A 654 22.30 17.84 0.99
C ALA A 654 21.91 17.62 -0.48
N LEU A 655 21.57 16.39 -0.84
CA LEU A 655 21.06 16.06 -2.18
C LEU A 655 19.64 16.59 -2.40
N ALA A 656 18.80 16.62 -1.38
CA ALA A 656 17.46 17.19 -1.47
C ALA A 656 17.52 18.70 -1.80
N ILE A 657 18.38 19.46 -1.12
CA ILE A 657 18.58 20.90 -1.37
C ILE A 657 19.30 21.16 -2.69
N SER A 658 20.20 20.28 -3.13
CA SER A 658 20.90 20.46 -4.40
C SER A 658 20.15 19.87 -5.60
N SER A 659 19.00 19.23 -5.37
CA SER A 659 18.20 18.62 -6.43
C SER A 659 17.69 19.69 -7.41
N PRO A 660 17.76 19.45 -8.74
CA PRO A 660 17.45 20.49 -9.71
C PRO A 660 16.04 21.07 -9.58
N PHE A 661 15.01 20.24 -9.41
CA PHE A 661 13.62 20.72 -9.39
C PHE A 661 13.23 21.43 -8.11
N PHE A 662 13.83 21.05 -6.98
CA PHE A 662 13.37 21.51 -5.67
C PHE A 662 14.36 22.46 -4.98
N GLY A 663 15.59 22.55 -5.48
CA GLY A 663 16.61 23.46 -4.98
C GLY A 663 17.07 24.48 -6.02
N ILE A 664 17.78 24.02 -7.05
CA ILE A 664 18.49 24.89 -8.00
C ILE A 664 17.51 25.73 -8.84
N LEU A 665 16.55 25.11 -9.52
CA LEU A 665 15.60 25.82 -10.38
C LEU A 665 14.69 26.77 -9.59
N PRO A 666 14.13 26.41 -8.41
CA PRO A 666 13.38 27.34 -7.58
C PRO A 666 14.21 28.57 -7.16
N LEU A 667 15.48 28.40 -6.79
CA LEU A 667 16.36 29.52 -6.45
C LEU A 667 16.58 30.45 -7.65
N ILE A 668 16.74 29.90 -8.86
CA ILE A 668 16.82 30.70 -10.09
C ILE A 668 15.52 31.47 -10.32
N LEU A 669 14.35 30.84 -10.17
CA LEU A 669 13.05 31.48 -10.34
C LEU A 669 12.86 32.63 -9.34
N ILE A 670 13.15 32.42 -8.06
CA ILE A 670 13.06 33.47 -7.02
C ILE A 670 14.02 34.63 -7.33
N ALA A 671 15.25 34.33 -7.75
CA ALA A 671 16.20 35.38 -8.13
C ALA A 671 15.69 36.21 -9.32
N LEU A 672 15.06 35.57 -10.30
CA LEU A 672 14.41 36.24 -11.43
C LEU A 672 13.19 37.07 -11.00
N GLU A 673 12.36 36.56 -10.09
CA GLU A 673 11.21 37.26 -9.52
C GLU A 673 11.64 38.51 -8.75
N LEU A 674 12.63 38.39 -7.86
CA LEU A 674 13.18 39.52 -7.10
C LEU A 674 13.81 40.58 -8.01
N ARG A 675 14.56 40.15 -9.03
CA ARG A 675 15.12 41.06 -10.03
C ARG A 675 14.02 41.79 -10.80
N TYR A 676 12.98 41.08 -11.20
CA TYR A 676 11.85 41.67 -11.92
C TYR A 676 11.04 42.62 -11.03
N PHE A 677 10.79 42.24 -9.78
CA PHE A 677 10.13 43.06 -8.77
C PHE A 677 10.90 44.37 -8.51
N TRP A 678 12.22 44.31 -8.35
CA TRP A 678 13.07 45.49 -8.20
C TRP A 678 12.97 46.42 -9.42
N PHE A 679 13.00 45.86 -10.62
CA PHE A 679 12.84 46.62 -11.85
C PHE A 679 11.48 47.36 -11.90
N VAL A 680 10.40 46.70 -11.48
CA VAL A 680 9.06 47.31 -11.40
C VAL A 680 9.04 48.46 -10.39
N ILE A 681 9.57 48.27 -9.18
CA ILE A 681 9.66 49.34 -8.16
C ILE A 681 10.44 50.54 -8.70
N HIS A 682 11.57 50.30 -9.34
CA HIS A 682 12.41 51.37 -9.87
C HIS A 682 11.68 52.23 -10.91
N ILE A 683 10.94 51.59 -11.83
CA ILE A 683 10.11 52.30 -12.81
C ILE A 683 9.03 53.15 -12.12
N GLN A 684 8.39 52.61 -11.09
CA GLN A 684 7.34 53.34 -10.37
C GLN A 684 7.88 54.58 -9.65
N MET A 685 8.99 54.43 -8.93
CA MET A 685 9.62 55.55 -8.23
C MET A 685 10.03 56.66 -9.20
N LYS A 686 10.59 56.30 -10.36
CA LYS A 686 10.97 57.26 -11.41
C LYS A 686 9.75 57.95 -12.04
N THR A 687 8.63 57.25 -12.16
CA THR A 687 7.39 57.83 -12.69
C THR A 687 6.79 58.83 -11.70
N GLN A 688 6.77 58.49 -10.40
CA GLN A 688 6.29 59.38 -9.35
C GLN A 688 7.15 60.63 -9.18
N SER A 689 8.48 60.52 -9.31
CA SER A 689 9.38 61.68 -9.21
C SER A 689 9.26 62.66 -10.37
N ASN A 690 8.68 62.23 -11.50
CA ASN A 690 8.48 63.10 -12.67
C ASN A 690 7.09 63.75 -12.69
N GLU A 691 6.14 63.28 -11.86
CA GLU A 691 4.78 63.83 -11.75
C GLU A 691 4.64 64.83 -10.59
N GLY A 692 5.57 64.84 -9.64
CA GLY A 692 5.68 65.85 -8.57
C GLY A 692 6.76 66.88 -8.89
#